data_AF-A0A0N8JVS9-F1
#
_entry.id   AF-A0A0N8JVS9-F1
#
_cell.length_a   1.000
_cell.length_b   1.000
_cell.length_c   1.000
_cell.angle_alpha   90.00
_cell.angle_beta   90.00
_cell.angle_gamma   90.00
#
_symmetry.space_group_name_H-M   'P 1'
#
loop_
_entity.id
_entity.type
_entity.pdbx_description
1 polymer ?
#
loop_
_entity_poly.entity_id
_entity_poly.type
_entity_poly.pdbx_seq_one_letter_code
_entity_poly.pdbx_strand_id
1 'polypeptide(L)'
;RHLDFPEVTLPSCRAFAAPEDSAAATRSPAARGTNAEDLGRAFPMEPFRGRAHVSSRTWLLWLCVYSLACLLDTVSTGEDYYQLLGLSKDASTREIRQAFKKLALVMHPDKNPNDESAHEKFLKINRAYEVLKDEELRRKYDKYGERGLQDSQQGGRYESWNFYRYDFGIYDEDLEIITLDWGDFDAAVNSGELWFVNFYFPRCSHCHELAPTWRQFAKEMDGVFRIGAVNCGDNGRLCRSKGVSSYPSLYVFRAGMSAQKYFGNRSKESLVSFAMQFVSSKVTELWEGNIRTEMDRASALGIGWLLTFCTDSGDCLESQTRQKLAGMLEGLVSVGWLDCSVQAELCERLHVTSSFTAYSPPGSSLEQRDHMLLIHSLDVKEIYSEVIQYLPDLESLTQDTFTVKSLPENWAARCGQLSVCVVSFPTLSLRDKLENQRWLVSFTFGQKNLGSIEYRKLQVLLKEASVKVGQVDCLTESRLCDAFYIQKPSIAVFKDTGVNDFEVYHGKELLYNVVGFAKDSANAHVTTLLPRNFPRNEKEPWLVDFFAPWCPPCRALLPELRKASVQLFGQLKFGTLDCTIHEGLCRTYNIQAYPTTVIFNRSSIHEYEGHHTADGILQFIEDLVNPVVVPLTPDNFDELVRQRRPNETWTVDFYAPWCGPCQALLPEWRRMARMVNGIVKVGTVDCQKYHWFCQQESVRAYPEIRLFPQDSRSRNHYESYNGWHRDAHSLRAWALGSLPRVSVDLNPEDFKQMVLRGRDHWVLDFYAPWCGPCQHFAPEFELLARVLQGTVRAGKLDCQAHGETCQSVGIRAYPTVRFYPYLGSNKVRGCGAGIWPPCDAVLAEQHSLTNKHRDQGGEYINSRDANTIVAIVRQRLHTLVPQLRGHSGPPK
;
A
#
# COMPACT_ATOMS: atom_id res chain seq x y z
N ARG A 1 14.13 -60.93 56.71
CA ARG A 1 15.45 -61.31 56.12
C ARG A 1 15.99 -60.01 55.53
N HIS A 2 16.77 -59.20 56.27
CA HIS A 2 18.19 -59.39 56.64
C HIS A 2 19.11 -59.15 55.42
N LEU A 3 20.13 -58.28 55.39
CA LEU A 3 20.74 -57.24 56.28
C LEU A 3 21.49 -56.22 55.35
N ASP A 4 22.10 -55.06 55.71
CA ASP A 4 22.36 -54.35 56.99
C ASP A 4 22.60 -52.80 56.78
N PHE A 5 22.97 -52.07 57.85
CA PHE A 5 23.57 -50.70 57.88
C PHE A 5 25.04 -50.74 58.40
N PRO A 6 25.94 -49.72 58.24
CA PRO A 6 25.96 -48.40 58.94
C PRO A 6 26.28 -47.18 58.01
N GLU A 7 26.13 -45.89 58.33
CA GLU A 7 26.10 -45.06 59.57
C GLU A 7 27.47 -44.44 60.01
N VAL A 8 27.41 -43.33 60.78
CA VAL A 8 28.47 -42.45 61.39
C VAL A 8 28.60 -41.04 60.75
N THR A 9 28.69 -39.92 61.49
CA THR A 9 27.75 -39.29 62.46
C THR A 9 28.14 -37.80 62.72
N LEU A 10 27.18 -37.00 63.21
CA LEU A 10 27.32 -35.62 63.76
C LEU A 10 27.92 -35.64 65.21
N PRO A 11 28.21 -34.51 65.94
CA PRO A 11 27.60 -33.16 65.95
C PRO A 11 28.66 -32.00 66.04
N SER A 12 28.50 -30.77 66.58
CA SER A 12 27.47 -30.05 67.40
C SER A 12 27.74 -28.52 67.39
N CYS A 13 26.91 -27.57 67.85
CA CYS A 13 25.45 -27.41 68.05
C CYS A 13 25.13 -26.02 68.69
N ARG A 14 23.87 -25.54 68.55
CA ARG A 14 23.18 -24.42 69.28
C ARG A 14 23.61 -22.95 69.02
N ALA A 15 22.78 -21.92 69.28
CA ALA A 15 21.30 -21.74 69.23
C ALA A 15 20.85 -20.30 69.58
N PHE A 16 19.58 -19.98 69.25
CA PHE A 16 18.63 -19.05 69.91
C PHE A 16 18.52 -17.54 69.57
N ALA A 17 17.24 -17.15 69.45
CA ALA A 17 16.56 -15.88 69.82
C ALA A 17 16.60 -14.65 68.89
N ALA A 18 15.39 -14.21 68.51
CA ALA A 18 14.99 -12.80 68.32
C ALA A 18 14.28 -12.32 69.62
N PRO A 19 13.86 -11.04 69.81
CA PRO A 19 12.80 -10.40 69.00
C PRO A 19 12.88 -8.86 68.81
N GLU A 20 11.89 -8.34 68.06
CA GLU A 20 11.13 -7.07 68.24
C GLU A 20 11.75 -5.63 68.15
N ASP A 21 11.00 -4.80 67.41
CA ASP A 21 10.59 -3.41 67.66
C ASP A 21 11.52 -2.15 67.63
N SER A 22 11.30 -1.36 66.57
CA SER A 22 10.70 0.00 66.61
C SER A 22 11.52 1.28 66.25
N ALA A 23 10.78 2.21 65.62
CA ALA A 23 10.85 3.68 65.75
C ALA A 23 12.10 4.52 65.35
N ALA A 24 12.16 4.89 64.06
CA ALA A 24 12.05 6.28 63.56
C ALA A 24 13.09 7.39 63.94
N ALA A 25 12.86 8.60 63.37
CA ALA A 25 13.59 9.89 63.52
C ALA A 25 15.06 9.93 63.02
N THR A 26 15.40 10.41 61.81
CA THR A 26 15.29 11.75 61.18
C THR A 26 16.34 12.81 61.57
N ARG A 27 16.73 13.62 60.56
CA ARG A 27 17.44 14.92 60.55
C ARG A 27 18.97 14.95 60.35
N SER A 28 19.36 15.58 59.25
CA SER A 28 20.64 16.28 59.05
C SER A 28 20.76 17.51 59.97
N PRO A 29 21.94 18.14 60.07
CA PRO A 29 22.12 19.38 59.29
C PRO A 29 23.53 19.57 58.68
N ALA A 30 23.71 20.71 58.01
CA ALA A 30 24.95 21.19 57.37
C ALA A 30 26.01 21.69 58.41
N ALA A 31 27.19 22.25 58.08
CA ALA A 31 27.63 22.97 56.88
C ALA A 31 29.16 23.17 56.80
N ARG A 32 29.61 23.89 55.75
CA ARG A 32 30.98 24.41 55.47
C ARG A 32 31.98 23.35 54.97
N GLY A 33 32.74 23.53 53.88
CA GLY A 33 32.68 24.53 52.81
C GLY A 33 33.86 25.50 52.75
N THR A 34 34.82 25.21 51.86
CA THR A 34 35.82 26.15 51.29
C THR A 34 36.35 25.62 49.96
N ASN A 35 36.52 26.55 49.01
CA ASN A 35 37.46 26.62 47.88
C ASN A 35 38.78 25.83 48.09
N ALA A 36 39.61 25.40 47.13
CA ALA A 36 39.54 25.13 45.67
C ALA A 36 40.93 24.49 45.29
N GLU A 37 41.41 24.28 44.06
CA GLU A 37 40.97 24.51 42.67
C GLU A 37 41.75 23.55 41.72
N ASP A 38 41.36 23.47 40.43
CA ASP A 38 42.16 23.08 39.24
C ASP A 38 42.97 21.76 39.09
N LEU A 39 42.85 21.21 37.86
CA LEU A 39 43.86 20.52 37.02
C LEU A 39 44.68 19.33 37.56
N GLY A 40 44.42 18.14 37.00
CA GLY A 40 45.30 16.97 37.10
C GLY A 40 46.29 16.83 35.92
N ARG A 41 47.31 15.97 36.06
CA ARG A 41 48.13 15.47 34.94
C ARG A 41 48.86 14.14 35.24
N ALA A 42 48.92 13.32 34.20
CA ALA A 42 49.92 12.29 33.84
C ALA A 42 50.90 11.73 34.90
N PHE A 43 50.89 10.41 35.05
CA PHE A 43 52.08 9.65 35.47
C PHE A 43 52.97 9.32 34.25
N PRO A 44 54.31 9.42 34.37
CA PRO A 44 55.23 9.12 33.27
C PRO A 44 55.57 7.62 33.16
N MET A 45 56.04 7.21 31.98
CA MET A 45 56.70 5.93 31.74
C MET A 45 58.19 6.14 31.46
N GLU A 46 59.06 5.42 32.18
CA GLU A 46 60.43 5.12 31.73
C GLU A 46 60.67 3.60 31.67
N PRO A 47 61.48 3.09 30.72
CA PRO A 47 61.59 1.66 30.47
C PRO A 47 62.76 0.98 31.21
N PHE A 48 62.46 -0.08 31.96
CA PHE A 48 63.51 -0.99 32.46
C PHE A 48 63.93 -2.03 31.41
N ARG A 49 65.23 -2.29 31.32
CA ARG A 49 65.81 -3.26 30.38
C ARG A 49 65.65 -4.71 30.86
N GLY A 50 65.15 -5.58 30.00
CA GLY A 50 65.23 -7.03 30.16
C GLY A 50 65.23 -7.76 28.81
N ARG A 51 66.36 -8.35 28.41
CA ARG A 51 66.44 -9.19 27.20
C ARG A 51 66.17 -10.66 27.57
N ALA A 52 65.10 -11.23 27.02
CA ALA A 52 64.92 -12.67 26.90
C ALA A 52 64.68 -13.00 25.42
N HIS A 53 65.47 -13.93 24.85
CA HIS A 53 65.30 -14.32 23.45
C HIS A 53 64.14 -15.32 23.31
N VAL A 54 63.01 -14.85 22.77
CA VAL A 54 61.90 -15.69 22.30
C VAL A 54 61.97 -15.80 20.78
N SER A 55 61.77 -17.00 20.24
CA SER A 55 61.95 -17.29 18.81
C SER A 55 60.93 -16.56 17.92
N SER A 56 61.39 -16.01 16.80
CA SER A 56 60.53 -15.32 15.81
C SER A 56 59.35 -16.16 15.30
N ARG A 57 59.47 -17.50 15.31
CA ARG A 57 58.39 -18.41 14.90
C ARG A 57 57.18 -18.41 15.84
N THR A 58 57.34 -18.20 17.15
CA THR A 58 56.19 -18.18 18.07
C THR A 58 55.40 -16.88 17.96
N TRP A 59 56.07 -15.76 17.68
CA TRP A 59 55.40 -14.47 17.42
C TRP A 59 54.55 -14.50 16.15
N LEU A 60 55.03 -15.12 15.07
CA LEU A 60 54.23 -15.30 13.86
C LEU A 60 53.03 -16.23 14.09
N LEU A 61 53.19 -17.33 14.84
CA LEU A 61 52.08 -18.20 15.20
C LEU A 61 51.04 -17.49 16.09
N TRP A 62 51.47 -16.69 17.08
CA TRP A 62 50.55 -15.90 17.90
C TRP A 62 49.86 -14.80 17.11
N LEU A 63 50.55 -14.09 16.21
CA LEU A 63 49.91 -13.12 15.31
C LEU A 63 48.91 -13.79 14.36
N CYS A 64 49.24 -14.94 13.78
CA CYS A 64 48.30 -15.70 12.95
C CYS A 64 47.07 -16.15 13.76
N VAL A 65 47.25 -16.77 14.93
CA VAL A 65 46.14 -17.22 15.79
C VAL A 65 45.29 -16.04 16.27
N TYR A 66 45.90 -14.92 16.67
CA TYR A 66 45.17 -13.72 17.09
C TYR A 66 44.42 -13.09 15.91
N SER A 67 45.02 -13.02 14.72
CA SER A 67 44.32 -12.57 13.50
C SER A 67 43.18 -13.51 13.08
N LEU A 68 43.33 -14.82 13.30
CA LEU A 68 42.29 -15.81 12.99
C LEU A 68 41.14 -15.73 14.00
N ALA A 69 41.42 -15.46 15.28
CA ALA A 69 40.41 -15.17 16.29
C ALA A 69 39.67 -13.85 16.00
N CYS A 70 40.39 -12.77 15.69
CA CYS A 70 39.78 -11.51 15.28
C CYS A 70 39.02 -11.58 13.93
N LEU A 71 39.23 -12.63 13.12
CA LEU A 71 38.42 -12.94 11.93
C LEU A 71 37.17 -13.81 12.24
N LEU A 72 37.04 -14.33 13.46
CA LEU A 72 35.87 -15.08 13.92
C LEU A 72 34.93 -14.24 14.79
N ASP A 73 35.46 -13.29 15.56
CA ASP A 73 34.69 -12.41 16.48
C ASP A 73 33.86 -11.31 15.78
N THR A 74 33.60 -11.40 14.47
CA THR A 74 32.64 -10.53 13.76
C THR A 74 31.53 -11.28 13.02
N VAL A 75 31.14 -12.48 13.49
CA VAL A 75 29.83 -13.03 13.16
C VAL A 75 28.78 -12.37 14.05
N SER A 76 27.90 -11.56 13.46
CA SER A 76 26.81 -10.89 14.18
C SER A 76 25.73 -11.91 14.58
N THR A 77 25.82 -12.48 15.80
CA THR A 77 24.87 -13.47 16.35
C THR A 77 23.52 -12.85 16.76
N GLY A 78 22.82 -12.25 15.80
CA GLY A 78 21.38 -12.04 15.89
C GLY A 78 20.68 -13.31 15.39
N GLU A 79 19.83 -13.91 16.22
CA GLU A 79 19.06 -15.09 15.83
C GLU A 79 18.04 -14.71 14.74
N ASP A 80 18.03 -15.44 13.61
CA ASP A 80 17.14 -15.16 12.49
C ASP A 80 15.69 -15.51 12.88
N TYR A 81 14.76 -14.56 12.74
CA TYR A 81 13.37 -14.73 13.18
C TYR A 81 12.66 -15.87 12.43
N TYR A 82 13.06 -16.15 11.19
CA TYR A 82 12.59 -17.31 10.45
C TYR A 82 13.08 -18.62 11.08
N GLN A 83 14.36 -18.67 11.51
CA GLN A 83 14.95 -19.84 12.18
C GLN A 83 14.34 -20.06 13.57
N LEU A 84 14.06 -18.99 14.34
CA LEU A 84 13.36 -19.05 15.63
C LEU A 84 11.96 -19.65 15.53
N LEU A 85 11.28 -19.49 14.39
CA LEU A 85 9.97 -20.12 14.13
C LEU A 85 10.08 -21.48 13.40
N GLY A 86 11.27 -21.93 13.02
CA GLY A 86 11.49 -23.16 12.24
C GLY A 86 11.00 -23.06 10.78
N LEU A 87 11.13 -21.88 10.18
CA LEU A 87 10.59 -21.53 8.85
C LEU A 87 11.69 -21.08 7.87
N SER A 88 11.34 -21.11 6.59
CA SER A 88 12.10 -20.48 5.49
C SER A 88 11.59 -19.07 5.20
N LYS A 89 12.38 -18.24 4.50
CA LYS A 89 12.09 -16.81 4.27
C LYS A 89 10.92 -16.54 3.32
N ASP A 90 10.54 -17.54 2.54
CA ASP A 90 9.39 -17.56 1.64
C ASP A 90 8.06 -17.96 2.32
N ALA A 91 8.11 -18.40 3.59
CA ALA A 91 6.93 -18.88 4.33
C ALA A 91 5.77 -17.87 4.33
N SER A 92 4.56 -18.37 4.08
CA SER A 92 3.34 -17.57 4.05
C SER A 92 2.84 -17.24 5.44
N THR A 93 1.97 -16.23 5.53
CA THR A 93 1.33 -15.80 6.79
C THR A 93 0.58 -16.94 7.50
N ARG A 94 0.01 -17.91 6.76
CA ARG A 94 -0.62 -19.10 7.36
C ARG A 94 0.41 -20.03 7.99
N GLU A 95 1.54 -20.28 7.34
CA GLU A 95 2.61 -21.13 7.89
C GLU A 95 3.28 -20.47 9.09
N ILE A 96 3.44 -19.13 9.07
CA ILE A 96 3.90 -18.33 10.20
C ILE A 96 2.93 -18.44 11.38
N ARG A 97 1.61 -18.30 11.17
CA ARG A 97 0.60 -18.55 12.21
C ARG A 97 0.66 -20.00 12.72
N GLN A 98 0.71 -21.00 11.84
CA GLN A 98 0.74 -22.41 12.24
C GLN A 98 2.00 -22.79 13.04
N ALA A 99 3.18 -22.31 12.64
CA ALA A 99 4.44 -22.57 13.34
C ALA A 99 4.48 -21.86 14.70
N PHE A 100 4.08 -20.58 14.74
CA PHE A 100 3.94 -19.85 15.99
C PHE A 100 2.91 -20.50 16.93
N LYS A 101 1.74 -20.96 16.43
CA LYS A 101 0.73 -21.68 17.22
C LYS A 101 1.31 -22.95 17.86
N LYS A 102 2.09 -23.74 17.12
CA LYS A 102 2.78 -24.94 17.64
C LYS A 102 3.77 -24.59 18.74
N LEU A 103 4.64 -23.61 18.52
CA LEU A 103 5.62 -23.16 19.51
C LEU A 103 4.95 -22.55 20.74
N ALA A 104 3.96 -21.67 20.54
CA ALA A 104 3.25 -21.00 21.61
C ALA A 104 2.53 -22.00 22.52
N LEU A 105 1.88 -23.03 21.97
CA LEU A 105 1.19 -24.05 22.78
C LEU A 105 2.11 -24.90 23.66
N VAL A 106 3.40 -24.99 23.32
CA VAL A 106 4.42 -25.73 24.08
C VAL A 106 5.20 -24.81 25.02
N MET A 107 5.60 -23.63 24.56
CA MET A 107 6.53 -22.72 25.26
C MET A 107 5.84 -21.68 26.16
N HIS A 108 4.50 -21.62 26.19
CA HIS A 108 3.79 -20.62 27.00
C HIS A 108 4.16 -20.70 28.50
N PRO A 109 4.36 -19.56 29.20
CA PRO A 109 4.63 -19.55 30.63
C PRO A 109 3.59 -20.31 31.47
N ASP A 110 2.29 -20.19 31.18
CA ASP A 110 1.20 -20.98 31.82
C ASP A 110 1.40 -22.51 31.76
N LYS A 111 2.22 -23.02 30.81
CA LYS A 111 2.56 -24.45 30.69
C LYS A 111 3.92 -24.80 31.27
N ASN A 112 4.77 -23.81 31.51
CA ASN A 112 6.13 -23.97 32.00
C ASN A 112 6.37 -23.15 33.29
N PRO A 113 5.50 -23.25 34.32
CA PRO A 113 5.60 -22.43 35.55
C PRO A 113 6.87 -22.70 36.38
N ASN A 114 7.61 -23.78 36.06
CA ASN A 114 8.84 -24.19 36.73
C ASN A 114 10.11 -23.73 36.00
N ASP A 115 10.01 -23.02 34.87
CA ASP A 115 11.14 -22.45 34.13
C ASP A 115 11.07 -20.92 34.19
N GLU A 116 11.92 -20.32 35.03
CA GLU A 116 12.02 -18.86 35.21
C GLU A 116 12.32 -18.12 33.89
N SER A 117 12.96 -18.80 32.92
CA SER A 117 13.29 -18.24 31.61
C SER A 117 12.19 -18.43 30.55
N ALA A 118 11.08 -19.11 30.87
CA ALA A 118 9.99 -19.36 29.94
C ALA A 118 9.36 -18.07 29.40
N HIS A 119 9.24 -17.02 30.23
CA HIS A 119 8.74 -15.72 29.79
C HIS A 119 9.65 -15.06 28.73
N GLU A 120 10.97 -15.07 28.94
CA GLU A 120 11.92 -14.51 27.98
C GLU A 120 11.95 -15.31 26.66
N LYS A 121 11.97 -16.65 26.76
CA LYS A 121 11.87 -17.56 25.60
C LYS A 121 10.59 -17.32 24.79
N PHE A 122 9.45 -17.16 25.47
CA PHE A 122 8.19 -16.86 24.81
C PHE A 122 8.21 -15.49 24.14
N LEU A 123 8.74 -14.47 24.83
CA LEU A 123 8.80 -13.10 24.31
C LEU A 123 9.65 -13.01 23.03
N LYS A 124 10.71 -13.82 22.91
CA LYS A 124 11.49 -13.96 21.66
C LYS A 124 10.67 -14.51 20.50
N ILE A 125 10.00 -15.66 20.66
CA ILE A 125 9.15 -16.24 19.59
C ILE A 125 7.93 -15.37 19.27
N ASN A 126 7.36 -14.69 20.27
CA ASN A 126 6.25 -13.74 20.09
C ASN A 126 6.71 -12.52 19.28
N ARG A 127 7.88 -11.95 19.58
CA ARG A 127 8.45 -10.84 18.80
C ARG A 127 8.80 -11.24 17.37
N ALA A 128 9.32 -12.45 17.16
CA ALA A 128 9.53 -13.00 15.82
C ALA A 128 8.20 -13.13 15.04
N TYR A 129 7.14 -13.64 15.68
CA TYR A 129 5.80 -13.74 15.09
C TYR A 129 5.17 -12.36 14.79
N GLU A 130 5.18 -11.44 15.75
CA GLU A 130 4.60 -10.09 15.60
C GLU A 130 5.27 -9.29 14.47
N VAL A 131 6.55 -9.55 14.20
CA VAL A 131 7.30 -8.94 13.09
C VAL A 131 7.05 -9.66 11.77
N LEU A 132 7.04 -11.00 11.74
CA LEU A 132 6.92 -11.77 10.50
C LEU A 132 5.47 -11.90 9.99
N LYS A 133 4.45 -11.66 10.83
CA LYS A 133 3.04 -11.60 10.42
C LYS A 133 2.68 -10.30 9.70
N ASP A 134 3.42 -9.22 9.96
CA ASP A 134 3.16 -7.87 9.47
C ASP A 134 4.06 -7.59 8.26
N GLU A 135 3.47 -7.19 7.13
CA GLU A 135 4.21 -7.07 5.87
C GLU A 135 5.25 -5.94 5.89
N GLU A 136 4.99 -4.86 6.64
CA GLU A 136 5.88 -3.72 6.73
C GLU A 136 7.05 -4.00 7.69
N LEU A 137 6.77 -4.59 8.86
CA LEU A 137 7.80 -5.03 9.80
C LEU A 137 8.67 -6.16 9.23
N ARG A 138 8.07 -7.11 8.49
CA ARG A 138 8.80 -8.17 7.78
C ARG A 138 9.72 -7.59 6.70
N ARG A 139 9.22 -6.71 5.82
CA ARG A 139 10.03 -5.96 4.84
C ARG A 139 11.19 -5.23 5.52
N LYS A 140 10.93 -4.58 6.66
CA LYS A 140 11.92 -3.82 7.43
C LYS A 140 12.99 -4.72 8.04
N TYR A 141 12.61 -5.90 8.53
CA TYR A 141 13.52 -6.93 9.02
C TYR A 141 14.36 -7.54 7.88
N ASP A 142 13.73 -7.84 6.74
CA ASP A 142 14.42 -8.40 5.57
C ASP A 142 15.45 -7.40 4.97
N LYS A 143 15.19 -6.08 5.03
CA LYS A 143 16.11 -5.02 4.54
C LYS A 143 17.18 -4.58 5.54
N TYR A 144 16.88 -4.55 6.85
CA TYR A 144 17.76 -3.92 7.86
C TYR A 144 18.09 -4.83 9.07
N GLY A 145 17.57 -6.06 9.10
CA GLY A 145 17.62 -6.94 10.26
C GLY A 145 16.92 -6.35 11.49
N GLU A 146 17.26 -6.85 12.67
CA GLU A 146 16.69 -6.36 13.93
C GLU A 146 16.99 -4.87 14.20
N ARG A 147 18.07 -4.31 13.63
CA ARG A 147 18.41 -2.89 13.80
C ARG A 147 17.32 -1.96 13.25
N GLY A 148 16.63 -2.35 12.18
CA GLY A 148 15.49 -1.60 11.66
C GLY A 148 14.27 -1.59 12.58
N LEU A 149 14.19 -2.49 13.56
CA LEU A 149 13.01 -2.68 14.43
C LEU A 149 13.11 -1.96 15.78
N GLN A 150 14.16 -1.17 16.02
CA GLN A 150 14.43 -0.57 17.34
C GLN A 150 13.38 0.45 17.79
N ASP A 151 12.71 1.13 16.85
CA ASP A 151 11.57 2.02 17.13
C ASP A 151 10.32 1.25 17.64
N SER A 152 10.22 -0.04 17.32
CA SER A 152 9.00 -0.84 17.40
C SER A 152 8.92 -1.71 18.67
N GLN A 153 8.99 -1.09 19.84
CA GLN A 153 8.98 -1.77 21.16
C GLN A 153 7.61 -2.39 21.57
N GLN A 154 6.83 -2.96 20.64
CA GLN A 154 5.52 -3.56 20.93
C GLN A 154 5.55 -5.07 21.24
N GLY A 155 6.69 -5.76 21.09
CA GLY A 155 6.79 -7.23 21.29
C GLY A 155 6.55 -7.76 22.71
N GLY A 156 6.34 -6.88 23.69
CA GLY A 156 6.21 -7.22 25.12
C GLY A 156 4.81 -7.67 25.59
N ARG A 157 3.82 -7.80 24.70
CA ARG A 157 2.50 -8.37 25.02
C ARG A 157 2.22 -9.63 24.21
N TYR A 158 1.70 -10.63 24.91
CA TYR A 158 1.19 -11.88 24.35
C TYR A 158 -0.15 -12.23 25.01
N GLU A 159 -0.85 -13.19 24.41
CA GLU A 159 -2.17 -13.65 24.84
C GLU A 159 -2.09 -14.90 25.74
N SER A 160 -3.15 -15.26 26.45
CA SER A 160 -3.14 -16.46 27.32
C SER A 160 -2.97 -17.77 26.54
N TRP A 161 -2.50 -18.85 27.18
CA TRP A 161 -2.42 -20.17 26.52
C TRP A 161 -3.78 -20.64 25.95
N ASN A 162 -4.88 -20.32 26.64
CA ASN A 162 -6.24 -20.64 26.17
C ASN A 162 -6.58 -19.93 24.85
N PHE A 163 -6.17 -18.67 24.67
CA PHE A 163 -6.35 -17.96 23.41
C PHE A 163 -5.59 -18.65 22.27
N TYR A 164 -4.31 -18.99 22.48
CA TYR A 164 -3.54 -19.73 21.46
C TYR A 164 -4.07 -21.14 21.19
N ARG A 165 -4.81 -21.74 22.14
CA ARG A 165 -5.40 -23.08 22.01
C ARG A 165 -6.76 -23.10 21.29
N TYR A 166 -7.57 -22.05 21.44
CA TYR A 166 -8.96 -22.05 20.95
C TYR A 166 -9.26 -20.88 20.01
N ASP A 167 -8.86 -19.65 20.35
CA ASP A 167 -9.15 -18.44 19.57
C ASP A 167 -8.21 -18.25 18.37
N PHE A 168 -6.95 -18.69 18.47
CA PHE A 168 -5.91 -18.38 17.49
C PHE A 168 -5.93 -19.34 16.28
N GLY A 169 -6.00 -18.76 15.08
CA GLY A 169 -5.96 -19.50 13.82
C GLY A 169 -7.10 -20.51 13.69
N ILE A 170 -8.34 -20.07 13.97
CA ILE A 170 -9.55 -20.94 14.03
C ILE A 170 -9.67 -21.83 12.78
N TYR A 171 -9.39 -21.27 11.60
CA TYR A 171 -9.53 -21.97 10.32
C TYR A 171 -8.18 -22.25 9.62
N ASP A 172 -7.04 -22.08 10.30
CA ASP A 172 -5.72 -22.28 9.68
C ASP A 172 -5.40 -23.75 9.37
N GLU A 173 -6.13 -24.69 9.95
CA GLU A 173 -5.99 -26.15 9.78
C GLU A 173 -7.05 -26.73 8.82
N ASP A 174 -8.04 -25.94 8.42
CA ASP A 174 -9.10 -26.34 7.48
C ASP A 174 -8.65 -26.04 6.04
N LEU A 175 -8.74 -27.02 5.14
CA LEU A 175 -8.28 -26.86 3.74
C LEU A 175 -9.34 -26.23 2.85
N GLU A 176 -10.62 -26.50 3.14
CA GLU A 176 -11.78 -26.02 2.40
C GLU A 176 -12.14 -24.56 2.74
N ILE A 177 -11.50 -23.96 3.76
CA ILE A 177 -11.77 -22.59 4.22
C ILE A 177 -10.56 -21.71 3.89
N ILE A 178 -10.77 -20.78 2.96
CA ILE A 178 -9.75 -19.84 2.50
C ILE A 178 -9.72 -18.64 3.46
N THR A 179 -8.65 -18.50 4.23
CA THR A 179 -8.44 -17.29 5.04
C THR A 179 -8.04 -16.13 4.14
N LEU A 180 -8.79 -15.03 4.19
CA LEU A 180 -8.58 -13.82 3.38
C LEU A 180 -8.15 -12.63 4.27
N ASP A 181 -7.28 -11.79 3.73
CA ASP A 181 -6.80 -10.53 4.33
C ASP A 181 -7.08 -9.33 3.40
N TRP A 182 -6.60 -8.13 3.78
CA TRP A 182 -6.80 -6.91 2.99
C TRP A 182 -6.23 -6.98 1.56
N GLY A 183 -5.18 -7.76 1.31
CA GLY A 183 -4.54 -7.89 -0.01
C GLY A 183 -5.30 -8.84 -0.93
N ASP A 184 -5.55 -10.07 -0.47
CA ASP A 184 -6.19 -11.12 -1.28
C ASP A 184 -7.70 -10.91 -1.47
N PHE A 185 -8.40 -10.23 -0.53
CA PHE A 185 -9.88 -10.23 -0.48
C PHE A 185 -10.57 -9.73 -1.76
N ASP A 186 -10.21 -8.54 -2.26
CA ASP A 186 -10.95 -7.95 -3.39
C ASP A 186 -10.63 -8.62 -4.73
N ALA A 187 -9.45 -9.24 -4.89
CA ALA A 187 -9.16 -10.09 -6.04
C ALA A 187 -9.92 -11.42 -5.97
N ALA A 188 -10.02 -12.01 -4.78
CA ALA A 188 -10.77 -13.24 -4.54
C ALA A 188 -12.26 -13.08 -4.88
N VAL A 189 -12.98 -12.17 -4.21
CA VAL A 189 -14.45 -12.06 -4.35
C VAL A 189 -14.93 -11.55 -5.71
N ASN A 190 -14.04 -10.92 -6.50
CA ASN A 190 -14.33 -10.46 -7.87
C ASN A 190 -13.81 -11.41 -8.96
N SER A 191 -13.31 -12.60 -8.62
CA SER A 191 -12.86 -13.58 -9.63
C SER A 191 -13.96 -13.94 -10.64
N GLY A 192 -15.20 -14.03 -10.17
CA GLY A 192 -16.38 -14.47 -10.93
C GLY A 192 -17.04 -15.71 -10.34
N GLU A 193 -16.28 -16.46 -9.51
CA GLU A 193 -16.82 -17.54 -8.69
C GLU A 193 -17.76 -16.99 -7.60
N LEU A 194 -18.66 -17.84 -7.11
CA LEU A 194 -19.51 -17.54 -5.95
C LEU A 194 -18.70 -17.71 -4.66
N TRP A 195 -18.62 -16.65 -3.85
CA TRP A 195 -17.95 -16.65 -2.55
C TRP A 195 -18.96 -16.52 -1.42
N PHE A 196 -18.79 -17.29 -0.34
CA PHE A 196 -19.49 -17.07 0.92
C PHE A 196 -18.44 -16.87 2.02
N VAL A 197 -18.37 -15.66 2.59
CA VAL A 197 -17.31 -15.25 3.52
C VAL A 197 -17.85 -15.03 4.93
N ASN A 198 -17.17 -15.64 5.91
CA ASN A 198 -17.39 -15.43 7.33
C ASN A 198 -16.45 -14.36 7.89
N PHE A 199 -16.99 -13.18 8.21
CA PHE A 199 -16.27 -12.14 8.94
C PHE A 199 -16.42 -12.38 10.45
N TYR A 200 -15.34 -12.87 11.06
CA TYR A 200 -15.31 -13.32 12.45
C TYR A 200 -14.31 -12.52 13.29
N PHE A 201 -14.36 -12.70 14.61
CA PHE A 201 -13.39 -12.16 15.55
C PHE A 201 -12.92 -13.30 16.47
N PRO A 202 -11.67 -13.35 16.98
CA PRO A 202 -11.18 -14.53 17.70
C PRO A 202 -11.91 -14.75 19.03
N ARG A 203 -11.97 -13.72 19.89
CA ARG A 203 -12.63 -13.75 21.21
C ARG A 203 -14.16 -13.59 21.10
N CYS A 204 -14.84 -14.48 20.39
CA CYS A 204 -16.25 -14.35 20.05
C CYS A 204 -16.99 -15.69 20.20
N SER A 205 -17.83 -15.83 21.23
CA SER A 205 -18.57 -17.08 21.49
C SER A 205 -19.37 -17.53 20.27
N HIS A 206 -20.16 -16.62 19.67
CA HIS A 206 -20.94 -16.91 18.46
C HIS A 206 -20.11 -17.26 17.22
N CYS A 207 -18.82 -16.91 17.20
CA CYS A 207 -17.89 -17.28 16.14
C CYS A 207 -17.36 -18.71 16.35
N HIS A 208 -17.12 -19.11 17.61
CA HIS A 208 -16.78 -20.48 17.99
C HIS A 208 -17.96 -21.45 17.86
N GLU A 209 -19.16 -21.03 18.27
CA GLU A 209 -20.42 -21.76 18.05
C GLU A 209 -20.65 -22.04 16.56
N LEU A 210 -20.26 -21.10 15.68
CA LEU A 210 -20.36 -21.25 14.24
C LEU A 210 -19.24 -22.13 13.64
N ALA A 211 -18.02 -22.10 14.17
CA ALA A 211 -16.86 -22.68 13.50
C ALA A 211 -17.00 -24.18 13.12
N PRO A 212 -17.56 -25.08 13.96
CA PRO A 212 -17.85 -26.46 13.55
C PRO A 212 -18.83 -26.55 12.37
N THR A 213 -19.92 -25.78 12.41
CA THR A 213 -20.92 -25.74 11.34
C THR A 213 -20.35 -25.13 10.06
N TRP A 214 -19.48 -24.13 10.16
CA TRP A 214 -18.82 -23.51 9.01
C TRP A 214 -17.88 -24.49 8.29
N ARG A 215 -17.18 -25.38 9.02
CA ARG A 215 -16.40 -26.48 8.43
C ARG A 215 -17.25 -27.53 7.73
N GLN A 216 -18.38 -27.92 8.34
CA GLN A 216 -19.31 -28.86 7.72
C GLN A 216 -19.95 -28.27 6.46
N PHE A 217 -20.37 -27.00 6.54
CA PHE A 217 -20.86 -26.22 5.41
C PHE A 217 -19.82 -26.09 4.29
N ALA A 218 -18.54 -25.86 4.65
CA ALA A 218 -17.47 -25.76 3.66
C ALA A 218 -17.29 -27.06 2.87
N LYS A 219 -17.26 -28.22 3.55
CA LYS A 219 -17.12 -29.53 2.91
C LYS A 219 -18.33 -29.93 2.04
N GLU A 220 -19.52 -29.48 2.44
CA GLU A 220 -20.82 -29.70 1.79
C GLU A 220 -21.02 -28.88 0.49
N MET A 221 -20.44 -27.67 0.43
CA MET A 221 -20.56 -26.72 -0.69
C MET A 221 -19.27 -26.56 -1.51
N ASP A 222 -18.21 -27.29 -1.16
CA ASP A 222 -16.93 -27.33 -1.86
C ASP A 222 -17.10 -27.57 -3.37
N GLY A 223 -16.35 -26.80 -4.17
CA GLY A 223 -16.45 -26.73 -5.62
C GLY A 223 -17.67 -25.96 -6.17
N VAL A 224 -18.78 -25.84 -5.42
CA VAL A 224 -19.96 -25.02 -5.78
C VAL A 224 -19.74 -23.56 -5.36
N PHE A 225 -19.20 -23.36 -4.14
CA PHE A 225 -18.82 -22.07 -3.58
C PHE A 225 -17.36 -22.10 -3.12
N ARG A 226 -16.68 -20.96 -3.21
CA ARG A 226 -15.45 -20.72 -2.47
C ARG A 226 -15.80 -20.16 -1.08
N ILE A 227 -15.24 -20.75 -0.04
CA ILE A 227 -15.66 -20.52 1.34
C ILE A 227 -14.57 -19.73 2.06
N GLY A 228 -14.88 -18.46 2.35
CA GLY A 228 -13.91 -17.52 2.92
C GLY A 228 -14.04 -17.37 4.44
N ALA A 229 -12.93 -17.02 5.09
CA ALA A 229 -12.93 -16.53 6.47
C ALA A 229 -12.01 -15.31 6.62
N VAL A 230 -12.52 -14.22 7.18
CA VAL A 230 -11.77 -12.99 7.45
C VAL A 230 -11.68 -12.78 8.96
N ASN A 231 -10.47 -12.76 9.51
CA ASN A 231 -10.24 -12.38 10.90
C ASN A 231 -10.27 -10.86 11.03
N CYS A 232 -11.34 -10.31 11.60
CA CYS A 232 -11.52 -8.88 11.84
C CYS A 232 -10.71 -8.34 13.04
N GLY A 233 -10.07 -9.22 13.83
CA GLY A 233 -9.06 -8.81 14.80
C GLY A 233 -7.82 -8.26 14.10
N ASP A 234 -7.30 -9.00 13.13
CA ASP A 234 -6.14 -8.58 12.33
C ASP A 234 -6.57 -7.56 11.25
N ASN A 235 -7.65 -7.87 10.51
CA ASN A 235 -8.09 -7.12 9.34
C ASN A 235 -9.15 -6.05 9.66
N GLY A 236 -8.97 -5.31 10.75
CA GLY A 236 -9.94 -4.32 11.23
C GLY A 236 -10.30 -3.22 10.20
N ARG A 237 -9.39 -2.88 9.27
CA ARG A 237 -9.67 -1.95 8.15
C ARG A 237 -10.62 -2.57 7.13
N LEU A 238 -10.44 -3.84 6.78
CA LEU A 238 -11.28 -4.57 5.82
C LEU A 238 -12.72 -4.71 6.33
N CYS A 239 -12.87 -5.16 7.57
CA CYS A 239 -14.20 -5.37 8.14
C CYS A 239 -14.98 -4.05 8.27
N ARG A 240 -14.30 -2.93 8.59
CA ARG A 240 -14.93 -1.60 8.55
C ARG A 240 -15.29 -1.15 7.12
N SER A 241 -14.42 -1.36 6.12
CA SER A 241 -14.69 -0.93 4.74
C SER A 241 -15.83 -1.72 4.07
N LYS A 242 -16.03 -2.99 4.45
CA LYS A 242 -17.15 -3.83 4.00
C LYS A 242 -18.40 -3.73 4.92
N GLY A 243 -18.45 -2.75 5.83
CA GLY A 243 -19.64 -2.45 6.65
C GLY A 243 -19.95 -3.48 7.76
N VAL A 244 -18.97 -4.25 8.21
CA VAL A 244 -19.14 -5.26 9.26
C VAL A 244 -19.17 -4.61 10.64
N SER A 245 -20.34 -4.61 11.27
CA SER A 245 -20.59 -4.03 12.60
C SER A 245 -20.81 -5.06 13.73
N SER A 246 -20.91 -6.35 13.39
CA SER A 246 -21.15 -7.44 14.36
C SER A 246 -20.56 -8.77 13.88
N TYR A 247 -20.26 -9.67 14.82
CA TYR A 247 -19.56 -10.93 14.55
C TYR A 247 -20.33 -12.16 15.08
N PRO A 248 -20.32 -13.31 14.38
CA PRO A 248 -19.91 -13.45 12.98
C PRO A 248 -20.97 -12.83 12.05
N SER A 249 -20.51 -12.12 11.02
CA SER A 249 -21.33 -11.66 9.90
C SER A 249 -20.97 -12.43 8.64
N LEU A 250 -21.98 -13.00 7.96
CA LEU A 250 -21.78 -13.84 6.78
C LEU A 250 -22.34 -13.14 5.55
N TYR A 251 -21.55 -13.10 4.47
CA TYR A 251 -21.92 -12.41 3.22
C TYR A 251 -21.59 -13.27 2.00
N VAL A 252 -22.50 -13.32 1.03
CA VAL A 252 -22.26 -13.85 -0.32
C VAL A 252 -21.78 -12.73 -1.25
N PHE A 253 -20.78 -13.04 -2.07
CA PHE A 253 -20.21 -12.15 -3.09
C PHE A 253 -20.14 -12.88 -4.44
N ARG A 254 -20.24 -12.10 -5.52
CA ARG A 254 -19.96 -12.49 -6.90
C ARG A 254 -19.57 -11.24 -7.69
N ALA A 255 -18.72 -11.39 -8.70
CA ALA A 255 -18.43 -10.29 -9.63
C ALA A 255 -19.73 -9.69 -10.21
N GLY A 256 -19.81 -8.36 -10.26
CA GLY A 256 -21.00 -7.64 -10.75
C GLY A 256 -22.21 -7.59 -9.79
N MET A 257 -22.18 -8.30 -8.66
CA MET A 257 -23.27 -8.31 -7.67
C MET A 257 -22.91 -7.53 -6.40
N SER A 258 -23.89 -6.85 -5.80
CA SER A 258 -23.72 -6.28 -4.47
C SER A 258 -23.72 -7.38 -3.39
N ALA A 259 -22.88 -7.23 -2.37
CA ALA A 259 -22.67 -8.23 -1.33
C ALA A 259 -23.96 -8.51 -0.53
N GLN A 260 -24.41 -9.76 -0.51
CA GLN A 260 -25.68 -10.17 0.11
C GLN A 260 -25.44 -10.71 1.51
N LYS A 261 -25.98 -10.02 2.52
CA LYS A 261 -25.82 -10.43 3.92
C LYS A 261 -26.80 -11.54 4.30
N TYR A 262 -26.31 -12.57 4.96
CA TYR A 262 -27.14 -13.61 5.56
C TYR A 262 -27.64 -13.21 6.95
N PHE A 263 -28.93 -13.44 7.21
CA PHE A 263 -29.61 -13.12 8.48
C PHE A 263 -30.30 -14.32 9.13
N GLY A 264 -30.27 -15.51 8.51
CA GLY A 264 -30.96 -16.70 9.01
C GLY A 264 -30.27 -17.38 10.20
N ASN A 265 -30.89 -18.45 10.70
CA ASN A 265 -30.28 -19.31 11.72
C ASN A 265 -29.03 -20.00 11.16
N ARG A 266 -27.95 -20.09 11.96
CA ARG A 266 -26.63 -20.51 11.49
C ARG A 266 -26.45 -22.05 11.42
N SER A 267 -27.48 -22.81 11.03
CA SER A 267 -27.37 -24.25 10.79
C SER A 267 -26.84 -24.55 9.39
N LYS A 268 -26.27 -25.74 9.17
CA LYS A 268 -25.70 -26.14 7.86
C LYS A 268 -26.77 -26.08 6.76
N GLU A 269 -27.95 -26.61 7.06
CA GLU A 269 -29.09 -26.75 6.14
C GLU A 269 -29.60 -25.38 5.67
N SER A 270 -29.65 -24.41 6.59
CA SER A 270 -30.11 -23.05 6.32
C SER A 270 -29.06 -22.24 5.54
N LEU A 271 -27.77 -22.44 5.84
CA LEU A 271 -26.66 -21.88 5.07
C LEU A 271 -26.62 -22.44 3.63
N VAL A 272 -26.83 -23.75 3.44
CA VAL A 272 -26.97 -24.38 2.11
C VAL A 272 -28.20 -23.82 1.39
N SER A 273 -29.35 -23.78 2.05
CA SER A 273 -30.61 -23.30 1.47
C SER A 273 -30.55 -21.82 1.04
N PHE A 274 -29.71 -21.01 1.68
CA PHE A 274 -29.42 -19.64 1.27
C PHE A 274 -28.39 -19.58 0.13
N ALA A 275 -27.28 -20.33 0.24
CA ALA A 275 -26.23 -20.35 -0.78
C ALA A 275 -26.78 -20.81 -2.14
N MET A 276 -27.64 -21.84 -2.17
CA MET A 276 -28.25 -22.34 -3.41
C MET A 276 -29.14 -21.32 -4.12
N GLN A 277 -29.61 -20.24 -3.46
CA GLN A 277 -30.40 -19.17 -4.12
C GLN A 277 -29.57 -18.33 -5.10
N PHE A 278 -28.24 -18.36 -4.98
CA PHE A 278 -27.32 -17.62 -5.85
C PHE A 278 -26.71 -18.49 -6.95
N VAL A 279 -26.98 -19.81 -6.93
CA VAL A 279 -26.56 -20.77 -7.94
C VAL A 279 -27.48 -20.62 -9.16
N SER A 280 -27.04 -19.80 -10.13
CA SER A 280 -27.79 -19.39 -11.33
C SER A 280 -28.01 -20.49 -12.37
N SER A 281 -27.44 -21.67 -12.17
CA SER A 281 -27.34 -22.71 -13.18
C SER A 281 -28.66 -23.47 -13.40
N LYS A 282 -29.29 -23.22 -14.56
CA LYS A 282 -30.50 -23.92 -15.02
C LYS A 282 -30.22 -25.41 -15.29
N VAL A 283 -30.59 -26.29 -14.35
CA VAL A 283 -30.84 -27.71 -14.65
C VAL A 283 -32.01 -27.77 -15.63
N THR A 284 -31.82 -28.37 -16.80
CA THR A 284 -32.85 -28.42 -17.85
C THR A 284 -33.50 -29.80 -17.92
N GLU A 285 -34.81 -29.86 -17.75
CA GLU A 285 -35.60 -31.05 -18.10
C GLU A 285 -35.67 -31.18 -19.62
N LEU A 286 -35.41 -32.38 -20.13
CA LEU A 286 -35.39 -32.69 -21.56
C LEU A 286 -36.56 -33.59 -21.93
N TRP A 287 -37.30 -33.17 -22.95
CA TRP A 287 -38.44 -33.88 -23.54
C TRP A 287 -38.37 -33.76 -25.06
N GLU A 288 -39.15 -34.55 -25.80
CA GLU A 288 -39.05 -34.63 -27.27
C GLU A 288 -39.11 -33.25 -27.97
N GLY A 289 -39.97 -32.36 -27.46
CA GLY A 289 -40.17 -31.03 -28.02
C GLY A 289 -39.05 -30.00 -27.76
N ASN A 290 -38.11 -30.24 -26.84
CA ASN A 290 -36.99 -29.32 -26.57
C ASN A 290 -35.59 -29.92 -26.77
N ILE A 291 -35.46 -31.26 -26.70
CA ILE A 291 -34.16 -31.93 -26.57
C ILE A 291 -33.22 -31.58 -27.74
N ARG A 292 -33.71 -31.64 -28.98
CA ARG A 292 -32.93 -31.28 -30.16
C ARG A 292 -32.49 -29.81 -30.14
N THR A 293 -33.40 -28.89 -29.84
CA THR A 293 -33.10 -27.44 -29.86
C THR A 293 -32.12 -27.00 -28.78
N GLU A 294 -32.16 -27.61 -27.59
CA GLU A 294 -31.21 -27.31 -26.50
C GLU A 294 -29.85 -28.01 -26.73
N MET A 295 -29.83 -29.19 -27.37
CA MET A 295 -28.59 -29.86 -27.83
C MET A 295 -27.89 -29.05 -28.93
N ASP A 296 -28.60 -28.72 -30.02
CA ASP A 296 -28.07 -27.92 -31.14
C ASP A 296 -27.54 -26.56 -30.63
N ARG A 297 -28.25 -25.92 -29.70
CA ARG A 297 -27.85 -24.65 -29.06
C ARG A 297 -26.56 -24.76 -28.26
N ALA A 298 -26.40 -25.82 -27.45
CA ALA A 298 -25.18 -26.01 -26.66
C ALA A 298 -23.99 -26.35 -27.57
N SER A 299 -24.20 -27.21 -28.56
CA SER A 299 -23.18 -27.55 -29.56
C SER A 299 -22.69 -26.33 -30.34
N ALA A 300 -23.57 -25.40 -30.70
CA ALA A 300 -23.21 -24.14 -31.36
C ALA A 300 -22.37 -23.18 -30.47
N LEU A 301 -22.35 -23.41 -29.15
CA LEU A 301 -21.52 -22.69 -28.18
C LEU A 301 -20.24 -23.46 -27.79
N GLY A 302 -20.04 -24.68 -28.31
CA GLY A 302 -18.96 -25.57 -27.91
C GLY A 302 -19.16 -26.24 -26.55
N ILE A 303 -20.39 -26.23 -26.03
CA ILE A 303 -20.75 -26.73 -24.68
C ILE A 303 -21.34 -28.14 -24.79
N GLY A 304 -20.79 -29.08 -24.02
CA GLY A 304 -21.33 -30.44 -23.88
C GLY A 304 -22.47 -30.52 -22.86
N TRP A 305 -23.09 -31.70 -22.75
CA TRP A 305 -24.18 -31.97 -21.81
C TRP A 305 -23.83 -33.07 -20.81
N LEU A 306 -24.07 -32.83 -19.52
CA LEU A 306 -24.14 -33.86 -18.49
C LEU A 306 -25.60 -34.23 -18.28
N LEU A 307 -25.98 -35.45 -18.65
CA LEU A 307 -27.36 -35.94 -18.62
C LEU A 307 -27.51 -37.06 -17.60
N THR A 308 -28.58 -37.02 -16.82
CA THR A 308 -29.04 -38.19 -16.05
C THR A 308 -30.41 -38.63 -16.58
N PHE A 309 -30.53 -39.92 -16.87
CA PHE A 309 -31.75 -40.56 -17.32
C PHE A 309 -32.37 -41.28 -16.12
N CYS A 310 -33.56 -40.85 -15.71
CA CYS A 310 -34.29 -41.45 -14.59
C CYS A 310 -35.32 -42.44 -15.13
N THR A 311 -35.32 -43.66 -14.57
CA THR A 311 -36.31 -44.71 -14.83
C THR A 311 -36.89 -45.19 -13.51
N ASP A 312 -38.05 -45.86 -13.54
CA ASP A 312 -38.62 -46.52 -12.34
C ASP A 312 -37.71 -47.64 -11.77
N SER A 313 -36.68 -48.05 -12.52
CA SER A 313 -35.76 -49.14 -12.21
C SER A 313 -34.31 -48.66 -12.10
N GLY A 314 -33.98 -48.08 -10.95
CA GLY A 314 -32.61 -47.75 -10.53
C GLY A 314 -32.42 -46.29 -10.13
N ASP A 315 -31.46 -46.03 -9.26
CA ASP A 315 -31.21 -44.70 -8.72
C ASP A 315 -30.70 -43.72 -9.81
N CYS A 316 -31.15 -42.47 -9.76
CA CYS A 316 -30.66 -41.36 -10.61
C CYS A 316 -30.32 -40.13 -9.74
N LEU A 317 -29.67 -39.12 -10.33
CA LEU A 317 -29.18 -37.97 -9.55
C LEU A 317 -30.33 -37.13 -8.96
N GLU A 318 -30.29 -36.92 -7.64
CA GLU A 318 -31.24 -36.07 -6.92
C GLU A 318 -31.27 -34.62 -7.45
N SER A 319 -32.39 -33.93 -7.19
CA SER A 319 -32.57 -32.52 -7.58
C SER A 319 -31.45 -31.60 -7.06
N GLN A 320 -31.02 -31.77 -5.80
CA GLN A 320 -29.92 -30.97 -5.22
C GLN A 320 -28.56 -31.33 -5.85
N THR A 321 -28.29 -32.62 -6.05
CA THR A 321 -27.07 -33.12 -6.74
C THR A 321 -26.95 -32.52 -8.14
N ARG A 322 -28.03 -32.53 -8.93
CA ARG A 322 -28.09 -31.90 -10.26
C ARG A 322 -27.83 -30.39 -10.20
N GLN A 323 -28.43 -29.68 -9.25
CA GLN A 323 -28.21 -28.23 -9.07
C GLN A 323 -26.77 -27.90 -8.64
N LYS A 324 -26.17 -28.66 -7.72
CA LYS A 324 -24.76 -28.50 -7.32
C LYS A 324 -23.83 -28.68 -8.52
N LEU A 325 -23.99 -29.77 -9.27
CA LEU A 325 -23.21 -30.06 -10.48
C LEU A 325 -23.36 -28.96 -11.55
N ALA A 326 -24.57 -28.45 -11.74
CA ALA A 326 -24.84 -27.35 -12.68
C ALA A 326 -24.11 -26.06 -12.30
N GLY A 327 -23.97 -25.77 -10.99
CA GLY A 327 -23.17 -24.64 -10.49
C GLY A 327 -21.66 -24.89 -10.63
N MET A 328 -21.19 -26.10 -10.29
CA MET A 328 -19.77 -26.47 -10.40
C MET A 328 -19.24 -26.44 -11.83
N LEU A 329 -20.10 -26.73 -12.81
CA LEU A 329 -19.80 -26.79 -14.24
C LEU A 329 -20.35 -25.57 -15.02
N GLU A 330 -20.77 -24.50 -14.34
CA GLU A 330 -21.43 -23.35 -14.97
C GLU A 330 -20.60 -22.76 -16.12
N GLY A 331 -21.20 -22.74 -17.32
CA GLY A 331 -20.56 -22.26 -18.56
C GLY A 331 -19.58 -23.22 -19.23
N LEU A 332 -19.23 -24.36 -18.60
CA LEU A 332 -18.47 -25.45 -19.23
C LEU A 332 -19.38 -26.56 -19.77
N VAL A 333 -20.39 -26.97 -19.00
CA VAL A 333 -21.28 -28.09 -19.32
C VAL A 333 -22.72 -27.75 -18.95
N SER A 334 -23.65 -27.99 -19.87
CA SER A 334 -25.08 -27.90 -19.60
C SER A 334 -25.53 -29.14 -18.81
N VAL A 335 -26.18 -28.96 -17.66
CA VAL A 335 -26.71 -30.09 -16.88
C VAL A 335 -28.19 -30.29 -17.21
N GLY A 336 -28.53 -31.51 -17.61
CA GLY A 336 -29.88 -31.90 -17.98
C GLY A 336 -30.32 -33.20 -17.31
N TRP A 337 -31.63 -33.44 -17.34
CA TRP A 337 -32.22 -34.70 -16.91
C TRP A 337 -33.43 -35.05 -17.78
N LEU A 338 -33.78 -36.33 -17.82
CA LEU A 338 -34.87 -36.86 -18.61
C LEU A 338 -35.61 -37.93 -17.81
N ASP A 339 -36.95 -37.81 -17.78
CA ASP A 339 -37.83 -38.73 -17.06
C ASP A 339 -38.43 -39.78 -18.03
N CYS A 340 -37.97 -41.03 -17.94
CA CYS A 340 -38.47 -42.10 -18.79
C CYS A 340 -39.87 -42.60 -18.42
N SER A 341 -40.39 -42.29 -17.23
CA SER A 341 -41.79 -42.61 -16.87
C SER A 341 -42.77 -41.73 -17.66
N VAL A 342 -42.34 -40.50 -18.01
CA VAL A 342 -43.12 -39.52 -18.78
C VAL A 342 -42.76 -39.54 -20.28
N GLN A 343 -41.50 -39.80 -20.63
CA GLN A 343 -40.96 -39.71 -22.01
C GLN A 343 -40.59 -41.09 -22.60
N ALA A 344 -41.45 -42.09 -22.41
CA ALA A 344 -41.18 -43.49 -22.79
C ALA A 344 -40.69 -43.67 -24.25
N GLU A 345 -41.38 -43.09 -25.25
CA GLU A 345 -40.99 -43.19 -26.67
C GLU A 345 -39.62 -42.56 -26.99
N LEU A 346 -39.20 -41.55 -26.21
CA LEU A 346 -37.87 -40.95 -26.33
C LEU A 346 -36.80 -41.85 -25.69
N CYS A 347 -37.09 -42.44 -24.53
CA CYS A 347 -36.19 -43.40 -23.89
C CYS A 347 -36.02 -44.70 -24.69
N GLU A 348 -37.07 -45.20 -25.34
CA GLU A 348 -36.99 -46.39 -26.20
C GLU A 348 -36.08 -46.15 -27.43
N ARG A 349 -36.22 -44.99 -28.09
CA ARG A 349 -35.32 -44.57 -29.19
C ARG A 349 -33.88 -44.37 -28.74
N LEU A 350 -33.65 -43.85 -27.54
CA LEU A 350 -32.33 -43.72 -26.92
C LEU A 350 -31.86 -45.03 -26.24
N HIS A 351 -32.61 -46.12 -26.38
CA HIS A 351 -32.38 -47.47 -25.83
C HIS A 351 -32.13 -47.51 -24.30
N VAL A 352 -32.73 -46.58 -23.55
CA VAL A 352 -32.54 -46.43 -22.10
C VAL A 352 -33.35 -47.51 -21.36
N THR A 353 -32.66 -48.52 -20.84
CA THR A 353 -33.26 -49.69 -20.15
C THR A 353 -33.16 -49.65 -18.63
N SER A 354 -32.41 -48.69 -18.08
CA SER A 354 -32.15 -48.51 -16.65
C SER A 354 -31.65 -47.09 -16.41
N SER A 355 -31.75 -46.59 -15.17
CA SER A 355 -31.22 -45.27 -14.83
C SER A 355 -29.70 -45.21 -15.00
N PHE A 356 -29.18 -44.14 -15.60
CA PHE A 356 -27.73 -43.88 -15.71
C PHE A 356 -27.42 -42.39 -15.90
N THR A 357 -26.17 -42.01 -15.64
CA THR A 357 -25.63 -40.67 -15.92
C THR A 357 -24.56 -40.74 -16.98
N ALA A 358 -24.51 -39.77 -17.90
CA ALA A 358 -23.53 -39.70 -18.96
C ALA A 358 -23.16 -38.26 -19.32
N TYR A 359 -21.89 -38.03 -19.67
CA TYR A 359 -21.46 -36.81 -20.33
C TYR A 359 -21.36 -37.01 -21.84
N SER A 360 -22.04 -36.13 -22.57
CA SER A 360 -22.11 -36.05 -24.03
C SER A 360 -21.29 -34.84 -24.50
N PRO A 361 -20.14 -35.03 -25.19
CA PRO A 361 -19.34 -33.92 -25.71
C PRO A 361 -20.09 -33.12 -26.79
N PRO A 362 -19.71 -31.84 -27.02
CA PRO A 362 -20.37 -30.97 -27.99
C PRO A 362 -20.33 -31.57 -29.40
N GLY A 363 -21.50 -31.74 -30.02
CA GLY A 363 -21.65 -32.25 -31.39
C GLY A 363 -21.80 -33.77 -31.51
N SER A 364 -21.80 -34.54 -30.42
CA SER A 364 -22.12 -35.97 -30.47
C SER A 364 -23.64 -36.22 -30.51
N SER A 365 -24.08 -37.25 -31.23
CA SER A 365 -25.50 -37.67 -31.24
C SER A 365 -25.84 -38.44 -29.97
N LEU A 366 -27.01 -38.18 -29.39
CA LEU A 366 -27.50 -38.92 -28.22
C LEU A 366 -27.78 -40.41 -28.51
N GLU A 367 -27.92 -40.77 -29.79
CA GLU A 367 -28.12 -42.14 -30.25
C GLU A 367 -26.80 -42.96 -30.26
N GLN A 368 -25.64 -42.31 -30.26
CA GLN A 368 -24.32 -42.94 -30.38
C GLN A 368 -23.59 -43.00 -29.03
N ARG A 369 -23.91 -44.03 -28.24
CA ARG A 369 -23.34 -44.24 -26.89
C ARG A 369 -21.81 -44.35 -26.85
N ASP A 370 -21.20 -44.84 -27.92
CA ASP A 370 -19.74 -45.02 -28.02
C ASP A 370 -18.93 -43.71 -27.95
N HIS A 371 -19.61 -42.56 -28.05
CA HIS A 371 -19.02 -41.23 -27.92
C HIS A 371 -19.38 -40.52 -26.59
N MET A 372 -20.07 -41.20 -25.67
CA MET A 372 -20.37 -40.68 -24.33
C MET A 372 -19.42 -41.21 -23.27
N LEU A 373 -19.13 -40.40 -22.26
CA LEU A 373 -18.57 -40.87 -21.00
C LEU A 373 -19.74 -41.34 -20.12
N LEU A 374 -19.89 -42.65 -19.90
CA LEU A 374 -20.81 -43.19 -18.89
C LEU A 374 -20.22 -42.99 -17.50
N ILE A 375 -21.03 -42.48 -16.56
CA ILE A 375 -20.61 -42.15 -15.20
C ILE A 375 -21.42 -43.01 -14.23
N HIS A 376 -20.72 -43.80 -13.41
CA HIS A 376 -21.33 -44.78 -12.51
C HIS A 376 -21.52 -44.27 -11.08
N SER A 377 -20.91 -43.14 -10.71
CA SER A 377 -21.09 -42.54 -9.38
C SER A 377 -22.36 -41.68 -9.30
N LEU A 378 -22.89 -41.57 -8.08
CA LEU A 378 -23.93 -40.61 -7.70
C LEU A 378 -23.36 -39.45 -6.86
N ASP A 379 -22.06 -39.48 -6.50
CA ASP A 379 -21.42 -38.41 -5.73
C ASP A 379 -21.05 -37.19 -6.59
N VAL A 380 -21.34 -36.01 -6.05
CA VAL A 380 -21.13 -34.71 -6.72
C VAL A 380 -19.67 -34.47 -7.11
N LYS A 381 -18.71 -34.86 -6.25
CA LYS A 381 -17.29 -34.59 -6.47
C LYS A 381 -16.66 -35.61 -7.41
N GLU A 382 -17.07 -36.86 -7.34
CA GLU A 382 -16.65 -37.91 -8.30
C GLU A 382 -17.15 -37.57 -9.72
N ILE A 383 -18.44 -37.31 -9.89
CA ILE A 383 -19.03 -36.91 -11.19
C ILE A 383 -18.33 -35.64 -11.74
N TYR A 384 -18.15 -34.60 -10.92
CA TYR A 384 -17.43 -33.40 -11.33
C TYR A 384 -15.98 -33.71 -11.77
N SER A 385 -15.29 -34.58 -11.03
CA SER A 385 -13.89 -34.93 -11.29
C SER A 385 -13.71 -35.74 -12.57
N GLU A 386 -14.63 -36.64 -12.90
CA GLU A 386 -14.63 -37.37 -14.18
C GLU A 386 -14.92 -36.42 -15.35
N VAL A 387 -15.98 -35.61 -15.27
CA VAL A 387 -16.36 -34.67 -16.33
C VAL A 387 -15.25 -33.65 -16.61
N ILE A 388 -14.70 -33.01 -15.57
CA ILE A 388 -13.67 -31.97 -15.73
C ILE A 388 -12.34 -32.53 -16.29
N GLN A 389 -12.07 -33.84 -16.11
CA GLN A 389 -10.94 -34.52 -16.75
C GLN A 389 -11.19 -34.81 -18.24
N TYR A 390 -12.42 -35.20 -18.59
CA TYR A 390 -12.81 -35.60 -19.95
C TYR A 390 -13.01 -34.42 -20.93
N LEU A 391 -13.20 -33.20 -20.42
CA LEU A 391 -13.24 -31.98 -21.24
C LEU A 391 -12.02 -31.87 -22.20
N PRO A 392 -12.09 -31.03 -23.26
CA PRO A 392 -10.90 -30.62 -23.98
C PRO A 392 -9.91 -29.87 -23.05
N ASP A 393 -8.62 -30.01 -23.37
CA ASP A 393 -7.54 -29.26 -22.72
C ASP A 393 -7.43 -27.82 -23.30
N LEU A 394 -6.53 -27.00 -22.78
CA LEU A 394 -6.27 -25.64 -23.28
C LEU A 394 -5.73 -25.66 -24.72
N GLU A 395 -5.96 -24.58 -25.48
CA GLU A 395 -5.46 -24.45 -26.87
C GLU A 395 -3.92 -24.53 -26.87
N SER A 396 -3.36 -25.58 -27.48
CA SER A 396 -1.91 -25.75 -27.58
C SER A 396 -1.34 -24.82 -28.66
N LEU A 397 -0.55 -23.84 -28.22
CA LEU A 397 0.05 -22.80 -29.03
C LEU A 397 1.45 -23.26 -29.49
N THR A 398 1.55 -23.82 -30.69
CA THR A 398 2.84 -24.14 -31.34
C THR A 398 3.18 -23.10 -32.41
N GLN A 399 4.42 -23.13 -32.89
CA GLN A 399 4.87 -22.28 -33.98
C GLN A 399 4.18 -22.60 -35.33
N ASP A 400 3.68 -23.83 -35.51
CA ASP A 400 3.12 -24.34 -36.79
C ASP A 400 1.59 -24.30 -36.89
N THR A 401 0.85 -24.23 -35.78
CA THR A 401 -0.65 -24.29 -35.75
C THR A 401 -1.33 -23.16 -36.55
N PHE A 402 -0.57 -22.16 -37.01
CA PHE A 402 -1.09 -20.94 -37.63
C PHE A 402 -0.74 -20.77 -39.12
N THR A 403 -0.25 -21.84 -39.76
CA THR A 403 -0.37 -21.96 -41.22
C THR A 403 -1.84 -22.09 -41.62
N VAL A 404 -2.31 -21.23 -42.54
CA VAL A 404 -3.73 -21.14 -42.91
C VAL A 404 -4.18 -22.42 -43.65
N LYS A 405 -5.09 -23.18 -43.04
CA LYS A 405 -5.71 -24.34 -43.69
C LYS A 405 -6.64 -23.90 -44.83
N SER A 406 -6.25 -24.27 -46.05
CA SER A 406 -7.08 -24.48 -47.26
C SER A 406 -7.98 -23.33 -47.75
N LEU A 407 -7.71 -22.88 -48.98
CA LEU A 407 -8.71 -22.31 -49.90
C LEU A 407 -9.06 -23.37 -50.98
N PRO A 408 -10.23 -23.28 -51.63
CA PRO A 408 -10.76 -24.36 -52.46
C PRO A 408 -10.02 -24.58 -53.79
N GLU A 409 -10.26 -25.75 -54.38
CA GLU A 409 -9.49 -26.40 -55.46
C GLU A 409 -9.41 -25.61 -56.79
N ASN A 410 -10.15 -24.51 -56.91
CA ASN A 410 -10.38 -23.76 -58.16
C ASN A 410 -9.22 -22.81 -58.57
N TRP A 411 -8.27 -22.53 -57.66
CA TRP A 411 -7.23 -21.51 -57.86
C TRP A 411 -6.23 -21.83 -58.99
N ALA A 412 -5.93 -23.11 -59.23
CA ALA A 412 -4.88 -23.54 -60.16
C ALA A 412 -5.06 -23.05 -61.62
N ALA A 413 -6.28 -22.71 -62.02
CA ALA A 413 -6.62 -22.35 -63.40
C ALA A 413 -6.18 -20.93 -63.85
N ARG A 414 -5.58 -20.10 -62.98
CA ARG A 414 -5.23 -18.70 -63.32
C ARG A 414 -3.73 -18.39 -63.52
N CYS A 415 -2.83 -19.35 -63.29
CA CYS A 415 -1.38 -19.16 -63.47
C CYS A 415 -0.93 -19.38 -64.93
N GLY A 416 -1.38 -18.52 -65.84
CA GLY A 416 -1.01 -18.56 -67.25
C GLY A 416 0.39 -17.99 -67.54
N GLN A 417 1.32 -18.85 -67.95
CA GLN A 417 2.56 -18.54 -68.69
C GLN A 417 3.39 -17.32 -68.21
N LEU A 418 3.73 -17.28 -66.93
CA LEU A 418 4.99 -16.67 -66.47
C LEU A 418 5.60 -17.55 -65.38
N SER A 419 6.87 -17.90 -65.55
CA SER A 419 7.66 -18.53 -64.50
C SER A 419 7.84 -17.57 -63.32
N VAL A 420 7.94 -18.10 -62.10
CA VAL A 420 7.96 -17.35 -60.82
C VAL A 420 6.57 -16.91 -60.33
N CYS A 421 5.68 -17.89 -60.09
CA CYS A 421 4.64 -17.77 -59.06
C CYS A 421 5.16 -18.33 -57.72
N VAL A 422 6.19 -17.70 -57.15
CA VAL A 422 6.62 -18.00 -55.77
C VAL A 422 5.63 -17.31 -54.84
N VAL A 423 4.55 -18.00 -54.49
CA VAL A 423 3.57 -17.52 -53.51
C VAL A 423 4.16 -17.72 -52.11
N SER A 424 5.01 -16.78 -51.72
CA SER A 424 5.48 -16.64 -50.35
C SER A 424 4.31 -16.24 -49.44
N PHE A 425 3.53 -17.22 -48.99
CA PHE A 425 2.57 -16.99 -47.93
C PHE A 425 3.33 -16.49 -46.69
N PRO A 426 3.01 -15.29 -46.15
CA PRO A 426 3.61 -14.86 -44.89
C PRO A 426 3.12 -15.81 -43.79
N THR A 427 4.04 -16.58 -43.23
CA THR A 427 3.77 -17.39 -42.04
C THR A 427 3.50 -16.45 -40.88
N LEU A 428 2.22 -16.26 -40.55
CA LEU A 428 1.81 -15.56 -39.33
C LEU A 428 2.41 -16.32 -38.14
N SER A 429 3.41 -15.70 -37.52
CA SER A 429 4.07 -16.25 -36.36
C SER A 429 3.17 -16.10 -35.13
N LEU A 430 3.46 -16.86 -34.07
CA LEU A 430 2.78 -16.68 -32.78
C LEU A 430 2.87 -15.21 -32.28
N ARG A 431 3.94 -14.50 -32.67
CA ARG A 431 4.18 -13.08 -32.38
C ARG A 431 3.03 -12.20 -32.91
N ASP A 432 2.63 -12.39 -34.16
CA ASP A 432 1.61 -11.58 -34.84
C ASP A 432 0.21 -11.77 -34.22
N LYS A 433 -0.06 -12.97 -33.67
CA LYS A 433 -1.30 -13.30 -32.93
C LYS A 433 -1.34 -12.77 -31.50
N LEU A 434 -0.21 -12.77 -30.81
CA LEU A 434 -0.05 -12.17 -29.49
C LEU A 434 -0.05 -10.63 -29.57
N GLU A 435 0.35 -10.04 -30.70
CA GLU A 435 0.43 -8.58 -30.88
C GLU A 435 -0.92 -7.85 -31.02
N ASN A 436 -2.04 -8.56 -31.13
CA ASN A 436 -3.36 -7.96 -31.39
C ASN A 436 -4.49 -8.50 -30.49
N GLN A 437 -4.19 -9.39 -29.53
CA GLN A 437 -5.19 -10.04 -28.67
C GLN A 437 -4.61 -10.30 -27.28
N ARG A 438 -5.44 -10.26 -26.25
CA ARG A 438 -5.04 -10.55 -24.86
C ARG A 438 -5.01 -12.06 -24.66
N TRP A 439 -3.91 -12.59 -24.12
CA TRP A 439 -3.72 -14.04 -23.91
C TRP A 439 -3.17 -14.35 -22.51
N LEU A 440 -3.87 -15.19 -21.77
CA LEU A 440 -3.34 -15.94 -20.64
C LEU A 440 -2.68 -17.22 -21.17
N VAL A 441 -1.37 -17.35 -21.01
CA VAL A 441 -0.59 -18.50 -21.49
C VAL A 441 -0.02 -19.26 -20.30
N SER A 442 -0.32 -20.56 -20.23
CA SER A 442 0.34 -21.50 -19.32
C SER A 442 1.54 -22.12 -20.02
N PHE A 443 2.73 -21.96 -19.43
CA PHE A 443 3.97 -22.55 -19.89
C PHE A 443 4.27 -23.81 -19.07
N THR A 444 4.41 -24.95 -19.73
CA THR A 444 4.70 -26.27 -19.14
C THR A 444 6.01 -26.83 -19.68
N PHE A 445 6.50 -27.92 -19.07
CA PHE A 445 7.75 -28.58 -19.44
C PHE A 445 7.52 -30.10 -19.49
N GLY A 446 6.85 -30.59 -20.54
CA GLY A 446 6.46 -32.00 -20.75
C GLY A 446 5.38 -32.55 -19.80
N GLN A 447 5.27 -31.99 -18.59
CA GLN A 447 4.19 -32.29 -17.66
C GLN A 447 2.92 -31.54 -18.06
N LYS A 448 1.98 -32.24 -18.71
CA LYS A 448 0.66 -31.69 -19.08
C LYS A 448 -0.15 -31.22 -17.86
N ASN A 449 0.01 -31.89 -16.71
CA ASN A 449 -0.81 -31.73 -15.53
C ASN A 449 -0.06 -31.01 -14.39
N LEU A 450 0.35 -29.75 -14.58
CA LEU A 450 0.84 -28.91 -13.47
C LEU A 450 -0.20 -27.91 -12.97
N GLY A 451 -1.05 -27.37 -13.85
CA GLY A 451 -2.22 -26.61 -13.42
C GLY A 451 -3.25 -27.52 -12.75
N SER A 452 -4.07 -26.97 -11.85
CA SER A 452 -5.23 -27.71 -11.33
C SER A 452 -6.20 -28.00 -12.48
N ILE A 453 -6.93 -29.12 -12.42
CA ILE A 453 -7.88 -29.50 -13.48
C ILE A 453 -9.00 -28.44 -13.63
N GLU A 454 -9.23 -27.64 -12.58
CA GLU A 454 -10.10 -26.46 -12.61
C GLU A 454 -9.66 -25.39 -13.62
N TYR A 455 -8.41 -25.34 -14.08
CA TYR A 455 -7.91 -24.34 -15.04
C TYR A 455 -8.66 -24.34 -16.38
N ARG A 456 -9.36 -25.43 -16.70
CA ARG A 456 -10.28 -25.48 -17.85
C ARG A 456 -11.41 -24.44 -17.74
N LYS A 457 -11.80 -24.02 -16.52
CA LYS A 457 -12.73 -22.91 -16.24
C LYS A 457 -12.20 -21.54 -16.69
N LEU A 458 -10.89 -21.36 -16.89
CA LEU A 458 -10.30 -20.07 -17.27
C LEU A 458 -10.91 -19.53 -18.59
N GLN A 459 -11.18 -20.40 -19.57
CA GLN A 459 -11.78 -20.03 -20.85
C GLN A 459 -13.17 -19.38 -20.70
N VAL A 460 -13.91 -19.76 -19.65
CA VAL A 460 -15.23 -19.20 -19.32
C VAL A 460 -15.08 -17.93 -18.49
N LEU A 461 -14.32 -18.00 -17.39
CA LEU A 461 -14.18 -16.92 -16.40
C LEU A 461 -13.49 -15.66 -16.93
N LEU A 462 -12.76 -15.77 -18.05
CA LEU A 462 -12.05 -14.68 -18.72
C LEU A 462 -12.69 -14.21 -20.03
N LYS A 463 -13.78 -14.86 -20.46
CA LYS A 463 -14.50 -14.54 -21.71
C LYS A 463 -15.00 -13.10 -21.74
N GLU A 464 -15.53 -12.59 -20.62
CA GLU A 464 -15.97 -11.20 -20.47
C GLU A 464 -14.82 -10.19 -20.54
N ALA A 465 -13.64 -10.56 -20.02
CA ALA A 465 -12.44 -9.74 -20.05
C ALA A 465 -11.75 -9.72 -21.44
N SER A 466 -12.30 -10.46 -22.42
CA SER A 466 -11.71 -10.66 -23.76
C SER A 466 -10.29 -11.23 -23.75
N VAL A 467 -9.93 -11.98 -22.70
CA VAL A 467 -8.63 -12.67 -22.57
C VAL A 467 -8.80 -14.12 -22.98
N LYS A 468 -8.06 -14.55 -24.01
CA LYS A 468 -7.99 -15.95 -24.44
C LYS A 468 -7.07 -16.78 -23.54
N VAL A 469 -7.21 -18.10 -23.57
CA VAL A 469 -6.43 -19.01 -22.73
C VAL A 469 -5.82 -20.14 -23.56
N GLY A 470 -4.50 -20.30 -23.48
CA GLY A 470 -3.75 -21.35 -24.18
C GLY A 470 -2.58 -21.90 -23.37
N GLN A 471 -1.92 -22.91 -23.92
CA GLN A 471 -0.79 -23.60 -23.30
C GLN A 471 0.39 -23.73 -24.28
N VAL A 472 1.62 -23.58 -23.78
CA VAL A 472 2.88 -23.78 -24.50
C VAL A 472 3.69 -24.82 -23.74
N ASP A 473 4.13 -25.90 -24.40
CA ASP A 473 5.14 -26.80 -23.85
C ASP A 473 6.53 -26.32 -24.25
N CYS A 474 7.32 -25.89 -23.26
CA CYS A 474 8.69 -25.40 -23.46
C CYS A 474 9.69 -26.51 -23.85
N LEU A 475 9.32 -27.81 -23.77
CA LEU A 475 10.14 -28.87 -24.35
C LEU A 475 10.03 -28.92 -25.88
N THR A 476 8.87 -28.58 -26.45
CA THR A 476 8.70 -28.45 -27.91
C THR A 476 9.10 -27.04 -28.39
N GLU A 477 8.69 -26.01 -27.65
CA GLU A 477 8.84 -24.58 -28.03
C GLU A 477 9.94 -23.87 -27.24
N SER A 478 11.07 -24.56 -26.98
CA SER A 478 12.19 -24.06 -26.14
C SER A 478 12.62 -22.63 -26.48
N ARG A 479 12.84 -22.34 -27.77
CA ARG A 479 13.24 -21.01 -28.28
C ARG A 479 12.26 -19.89 -27.89
N LEU A 480 10.98 -20.19 -27.75
CA LEU A 480 9.95 -19.24 -27.35
C LEU A 480 10.05 -18.95 -25.84
N CYS A 481 10.18 -19.99 -25.03
CA CYS A 481 10.30 -19.85 -23.58
C CYS A 481 11.63 -19.18 -23.18
N ASP A 482 12.73 -19.53 -23.83
CA ASP A 482 14.03 -18.85 -23.70
C ASP A 482 13.92 -17.36 -24.02
N ALA A 483 13.16 -16.98 -25.05
CA ALA A 483 12.95 -15.58 -25.40
C ALA A 483 12.20 -14.79 -24.32
N PHE A 484 11.42 -15.42 -23.45
CA PHE A 484 10.78 -14.79 -22.28
C PHE A 484 11.49 -15.07 -20.95
N TYR A 485 12.65 -15.75 -20.97
CA TYR A 485 13.38 -16.24 -19.80
C TYR A 485 12.54 -17.19 -18.89
N ILE A 486 11.56 -17.88 -19.47
CA ILE A 486 10.73 -18.85 -18.77
C ILE A 486 11.47 -20.18 -18.70
N GLN A 487 12.11 -20.45 -17.55
CA GLN A 487 12.95 -21.63 -17.29
C GLN A 487 12.28 -22.69 -16.39
N LYS A 488 11.08 -22.40 -15.92
CA LYS A 488 10.25 -23.25 -15.06
C LYS A 488 8.78 -23.08 -15.47
N PRO A 489 7.89 -24.04 -15.16
CA PRO A 489 6.46 -23.84 -15.38
C PRO A 489 5.98 -22.50 -14.81
N SER A 490 5.16 -21.79 -15.55
CA SER A 490 4.77 -20.41 -15.26
C SER A 490 3.49 -20.04 -15.99
N ILE A 491 2.78 -19.03 -15.49
CA ILE A 491 1.60 -18.46 -16.14
C ILE A 491 1.92 -17.00 -16.47
N ALA A 492 1.63 -16.54 -17.68
CA ALA A 492 1.83 -15.15 -18.06
C ALA A 492 0.61 -14.59 -18.82
N VAL A 493 0.42 -13.27 -18.73
CA VAL A 493 -0.61 -12.53 -19.48
C VAL A 493 0.09 -11.63 -20.48
N PHE A 494 -0.16 -11.85 -21.76
CA PHE A 494 0.23 -10.98 -22.87
C PHE A 494 -0.89 -10.00 -23.18
N LYS A 495 -0.52 -8.75 -23.47
CA LYS A 495 -1.46 -7.63 -23.63
C LYS A 495 -1.64 -7.26 -25.10
N ASP A 496 -2.74 -6.56 -25.40
CA ASP A 496 -3.11 -6.09 -26.73
C ASP A 496 -2.21 -4.96 -27.29
N THR A 497 -1.21 -4.54 -26.52
CA THR A 497 -0.16 -3.58 -26.84
C THR A 497 1.07 -4.21 -27.51
N GLY A 498 1.25 -5.54 -27.45
CA GLY A 498 2.31 -6.25 -28.15
C GLY A 498 3.02 -7.34 -27.33
N VAL A 499 3.72 -8.27 -28.01
CA VAL A 499 4.40 -9.43 -27.39
C VAL A 499 5.44 -9.08 -26.31
N ASN A 500 5.99 -7.87 -26.33
CA ASN A 500 6.93 -7.42 -25.31
C ASN A 500 6.25 -6.90 -24.03
N ASP A 501 4.93 -6.66 -24.06
CA ASP A 501 4.13 -6.19 -22.93
C ASP A 501 3.35 -7.36 -22.33
N PHE A 502 3.95 -7.96 -21.31
CA PHE A 502 3.41 -9.10 -20.60
C PHE A 502 3.75 -9.01 -19.11
N GLU A 503 3.00 -9.72 -18.28
CA GLU A 503 3.32 -9.94 -16.86
C GLU A 503 3.33 -11.44 -16.55
N VAL A 504 4.24 -11.86 -15.67
CA VAL A 504 4.30 -13.23 -15.14
C VAL A 504 3.56 -13.32 -13.81
N TYR A 505 2.94 -14.47 -13.54
CA TYR A 505 2.24 -14.77 -12.31
C TYR A 505 3.19 -15.30 -11.22
N HIS A 506 3.00 -14.82 -9.98
CA HIS A 506 3.88 -15.15 -8.84
C HIS A 506 3.12 -15.52 -7.54
N GLY A 507 1.79 -15.55 -7.57
CA GLY A 507 0.97 -15.93 -6.41
C GLY A 507 0.81 -17.45 -6.28
N LYS A 508 -0.15 -17.89 -5.43
CA LYS A 508 -0.52 -19.31 -5.31
C LYS A 508 -1.37 -19.71 -6.52
N GLU A 509 -1.05 -20.84 -7.16
CA GLU A 509 -1.68 -21.40 -8.39
C GLU A 509 -3.14 -21.89 -8.22
N LEU A 510 -3.96 -21.06 -7.57
CA LEU A 510 -5.38 -21.26 -7.33
C LEU A 510 -6.18 -20.50 -8.40
N LEU A 511 -7.24 -21.11 -8.93
CA LEU A 511 -8.01 -20.60 -10.06
C LEU A 511 -8.41 -19.12 -9.90
N TYR A 512 -8.99 -18.75 -8.75
CA TYR A 512 -9.46 -17.39 -8.50
C TYR A 512 -8.33 -16.35 -8.53
N ASN A 513 -7.14 -16.67 -8.02
CA ASN A 513 -6.01 -15.75 -8.05
C ASN A 513 -5.46 -15.56 -9.46
N VAL A 514 -5.43 -16.63 -10.27
CA VAL A 514 -5.01 -16.56 -11.68
C VAL A 514 -6.02 -15.75 -12.50
N VAL A 515 -7.33 -15.90 -12.24
CA VAL A 515 -8.38 -15.10 -12.87
C VAL A 515 -8.32 -13.62 -12.45
N GLY A 516 -8.13 -13.33 -11.16
CA GLY A 516 -7.94 -11.96 -10.66
C GLY A 516 -6.72 -11.30 -11.29
N PHE A 517 -5.56 -11.97 -11.23
CA PHE A 517 -4.34 -11.52 -11.92
C PHE A 517 -4.55 -11.29 -13.41
N ALA A 518 -5.24 -12.19 -14.12
CA ALA A 518 -5.48 -12.04 -15.55
C ALA A 518 -6.39 -10.85 -15.88
N LYS A 519 -7.43 -10.60 -15.07
CA LYS A 519 -8.31 -9.43 -15.21
C LYS A 519 -7.59 -8.12 -14.87
N ASP A 520 -6.75 -8.10 -13.85
CA ASP A 520 -5.98 -6.91 -13.45
C ASP A 520 -4.85 -6.60 -14.44
N SER A 521 -4.01 -7.60 -14.76
CA SER A 521 -2.85 -7.45 -15.66
C SER A 521 -3.26 -7.02 -17.06
N ALA A 522 -4.28 -7.66 -17.65
CA ALA A 522 -4.72 -7.36 -19.00
C ALA A 522 -5.35 -5.95 -19.16
N ASN A 523 -5.64 -5.25 -18.06
CA ASN A 523 -6.14 -3.87 -18.06
C ASN A 523 -5.12 -2.85 -17.50
N ALA A 524 -3.93 -3.30 -17.09
CA ALA A 524 -2.89 -2.46 -16.47
C ALA A 524 -1.67 -2.27 -17.40
N HIS A 525 -0.88 -1.23 -17.14
CA HIS A 525 0.25 -0.80 -17.97
C HIS A 525 1.62 -1.08 -17.32
N VAL A 526 1.70 -2.16 -16.54
CA VAL A 526 2.95 -2.71 -15.98
C VAL A 526 3.49 -3.78 -16.95
N THR A 527 4.79 -3.72 -17.31
CA THR A 527 5.43 -4.72 -18.19
C THR A 527 6.60 -5.44 -17.49
N THR A 528 6.79 -6.73 -17.76
CA THR A 528 8.00 -7.44 -17.34
C THR A 528 9.23 -6.89 -18.08
N LEU A 529 10.25 -6.50 -17.31
CA LEU A 529 11.49 -5.95 -17.79
C LEU A 529 12.59 -7.02 -17.83
N LEU A 530 13.22 -7.10 -18.99
CA LEU A 530 14.26 -8.04 -19.38
C LEU A 530 15.50 -7.25 -19.82
N PRO A 531 16.69 -7.86 -19.92
CA PRO A 531 17.92 -7.15 -20.31
C PRO A 531 17.86 -6.41 -21.67
N ARG A 532 16.89 -6.76 -22.53
CA ARG A 532 16.67 -6.17 -23.87
C ARG A 532 15.74 -4.94 -23.92
N ASN A 533 14.81 -4.80 -22.97
CA ASN A 533 13.85 -3.68 -22.91
C ASN A 533 14.01 -2.82 -21.64
N PHE A 534 15.07 -3.05 -20.85
CA PHE A 534 15.34 -2.27 -19.64
C PHE A 534 15.64 -0.78 -19.95
N PRO A 535 14.98 0.19 -19.27
CA PRO A 535 15.07 1.61 -19.60
C PRO A 535 16.39 2.26 -19.16
N ARG A 536 17.45 2.10 -19.96
CA ARG A 536 18.80 2.64 -19.62
C ARG A 536 18.98 4.13 -19.89
N ASN A 537 18.38 4.67 -20.95
CA ASN A 537 18.58 6.03 -21.46
C ASN A 537 17.30 6.61 -22.07
N GLU A 538 16.13 6.18 -21.59
CA GLU A 538 14.85 6.61 -22.15
C GLU A 538 14.55 8.09 -21.87
N LYS A 539 13.84 8.72 -22.80
CA LYS A 539 13.40 10.13 -22.67
C LYS A 539 12.19 10.27 -21.74
N GLU A 540 11.34 9.25 -21.74
CA GLU A 540 10.18 9.11 -20.87
C GLU A 540 10.62 8.54 -19.52
N PRO A 541 10.02 8.98 -18.40
CA PRO A 541 10.33 8.41 -17.11
C PRO A 541 9.76 7.00 -16.99
N TRP A 542 10.45 6.17 -16.21
CA TRP A 542 10.04 4.81 -15.86
C TRP A 542 10.05 4.62 -14.35
N LEU A 543 9.05 3.92 -13.83
CA LEU A 543 9.05 3.36 -12.48
C LEU A 543 9.26 1.85 -12.61
N VAL A 544 10.33 1.37 -11.98
CA VAL A 544 10.79 -0.02 -12.04
C VAL A 544 10.74 -0.62 -10.65
N ASP A 545 9.98 -1.70 -10.49
CA ASP A 545 9.99 -2.49 -9.27
C ASP A 545 11.00 -3.64 -9.37
N PHE A 546 12.06 -3.59 -8.56
CA PHE A 546 13.03 -4.67 -8.43
C PHE A 546 12.60 -5.61 -7.31
N PHE A 547 12.21 -6.84 -7.66
CA PHE A 547 11.51 -7.74 -6.75
C PHE A 547 11.98 -9.20 -6.86
N ALA A 548 11.47 -10.04 -5.96
CA ALA A 548 11.65 -11.48 -5.98
C ALA A 548 10.28 -12.19 -5.83
N PRO A 549 9.93 -13.20 -6.65
CA PRO A 549 8.62 -13.87 -6.59
C PRO A 549 8.29 -14.55 -5.24
N TRP A 550 9.31 -14.96 -4.49
CA TRP A 550 9.12 -15.60 -3.18
C TRP A 550 8.81 -14.62 -2.04
N CYS A 551 9.04 -13.33 -2.23
CA CYS A 551 8.87 -12.28 -1.21
C CYS A 551 7.39 -11.87 -1.09
N PRO A 552 6.72 -12.03 0.06
CA PRO A 552 5.30 -11.66 0.17
C PRO A 552 5.01 -10.16 -0.01
N PRO A 553 5.75 -9.21 0.60
CA PRO A 553 5.54 -7.77 0.36
C PRO A 553 5.74 -7.35 -1.10
N CYS A 554 6.52 -8.10 -1.87
CA CYS A 554 6.67 -7.91 -3.32
C CYS A 554 5.36 -8.23 -4.06
N ARG A 555 4.76 -9.37 -3.74
CA ARG A 555 3.51 -9.80 -4.36
C ARG A 555 2.33 -8.90 -3.96
N ALA A 556 2.33 -8.38 -2.74
CA ALA A 556 1.35 -7.39 -2.27
C ALA A 556 1.47 -6.03 -3.00
N LEU A 557 2.68 -5.63 -3.45
CA LEU A 557 2.89 -4.41 -4.24
C LEU A 557 2.37 -4.53 -5.69
N LEU A 558 2.43 -5.71 -6.32
CA LEU A 558 2.08 -5.86 -7.75
C LEU A 558 0.65 -5.37 -8.12
N PRO A 559 -0.42 -5.64 -7.35
CA PRO A 559 -1.76 -5.06 -7.61
C PRO A 559 -1.81 -3.53 -7.44
N GLU A 560 -1.09 -2.97 -6.48
CA GLU A 560 -1.03 -1.52 -6.26
C GLU A 560 -0.26 -0.81 -7.39
N LEU A 561 0.81 -1.46 -7.88
CA LEU A 561 1.58 -1.04 -9.05
C LEU A 561 0.70 -1.01 -10.32
N ARG A 562 -0.16 -2.01 -10.52
CA ARG A 562 -1.16 -2.03 -11.60
C ARG A 562 -2.15 -0.87 -11.48
N LYS A 563 -2.73 -0.65 -10.30
CA LYS A 563 -3.66 0.47 -10.03
C LYS A 563 -3.01 1.84 -10.31
N ALA A 564 -1.75 2.03 -9.93
CA ALA A 564 -0.99 3.24 -10.23
C ALA A 564 -0.74 3.41 -11.74
N SER A 565 -0.40 2.33 -12.45
CA SER A 565 -0.12 2.35 -13.90
C SER A 565 -1.30 2.79 -14.76
N VAL A 566 -2.54 2.48 -14.34
CA VAL A 566 -3.77 2.91 -15.02
C VAL A 566 -4.00 4.41 -14.83
N GLN A 567 -3.77 4.94 -13.62
CA GLN A 567 -3.97 6.36 -13.31
C GLN A 567 -2.90 7.28 -13.93
N LEU A 568 -1.69 6.76 -14.17
CA LEU A 568 -0.55 7.49 -14.70
C LEU A 568 -0.21 7.16 -16.17
N PHE A 569 -1.13 6.51 -16.88
CA PHE A 569 -0.97 6.17 -18.28
C PHE A 569 -0.58 7.40 -19.13
N GLY A 570 0.44 7.24 -19.97
CA GLY A 570 1.01 8.32 -20.78
C GLY A 570 1.90 9.33 -20.05
N GLN A 571 1.93 9.33 -18.71
CA GLN A 571 2.82 10.19 -17.90
C GLN A 571 4.09 9.47 -17.43
N LEU A 572 3.96 8.19 -17.09
CA LEU A 572 5.01 7.35 -16.52
C LEU A 572 4.84 5.90 -17.00
N LYS A 573 5.92 5.25 -17.42
CA LYS A 573 5.89 3.81 -17.75
C LYS A 573 6.23 2.97 -16.52
N PHE A 574 5.58 1.81 -16.39
CA PHE A 574 5.72 0.93 -15.24
C PHE A 574 6.33 -0.41 -15.67
N GLY A 575 7.29 -0.91 -14.92
CA GLY A 575 7.84 -2.24 -15.16
C GLY A 575 8.28 -2.97 -13.91
N THR A 576 8.33 -4.29 -14.00
CA THR A 576 8.75 -5.20 -12.92
C THR A 576 9.96 -6.00 -13.37
N LEU A 577 10.95 -6.18 -12.50
CA LEU A 577 12.16 -6.94 -12.81
C LEU A 577 12.45 -7.99 -11.73
N ASP A 578 12.38 -9.26 -12.14
CA ASP A 578 12.64 -10.41 -11.29
C ASP A 578 14.16 -10.57 -11.05
N CYS A 579 14.60 -10.19 -9.86
CA CYS A 579 16.00 -10.29 -9.46
C CYS A 579 16.48 -11.74 -9.25
N THR A 580 15.59 -12.73 -9.19
CA THR A 580 15.96 -14.16 -9.16
C THR A 580 16.33 -14.70 -10.55
N ILE A 581 15.89 -14.04 -11.62
CA ILE A 581 16.27 -14.36 -13.02
C ILE A 581 17.35 -13.38 -13.51
N HIS A 582 17.36 -12.14 -13.02
CA HIS A 582 18.20 -11.05 -13.55
C HIS A 582 19.15 -10.46 -12.49
N GLU A 583 19.71 -11.31 -11.61
CA GLU A 583 20.61 -10.93 -10.51
C GLU A 583 21.68 -9.88 -10.90
N GLY A 584 22.35 -10.06 -12.05
CA GLY A 584 23.43 -9.17 -12.47
C GLY A 584 22.98 -7.72 -12.72
N LEU A 585 21.72 -7.55 -13.13
CA LEU A 585 21.11 -6.23 -13.36
C LEU A 585 20.69 -5.58 -12.02
N CYS A 586 20.14 -6.36 -11.09
CA CYS A 586 19.84 -5.88 -9.73
C CYS A 586 21.13 -5.55 -8.94
N ARG A 587 22.20 -6.34 -9.12
CA ARG A 587 23.54 -6.03 -8.58
C ARG A 587 24.12 -4.76 -9.19
N THR A 588 23.88 -4.48 -10.47
CA THR A 588 24.33 -3.24 -11.14
C THR A 588 23.67 -1.99 -10.52
N TYR A 589 22.43 -2.09 -10.06
CA TYR A 589 21.71 -1.00 -9.39
C TYR A 589 21.76 -1.06 -7.85
N ASN A 590 22.62 -1.89 -7.27
CA ASN A 590 22.78 -2.06 -5.81
C ASN A 590 21.45 -2.32 -5.08
N ILE A 591 20.60 -3.19 -5.63
CA ILE A 591 19.36 -3.61 -4.96
C ILE A 591 19.73 -4.56 -3.81
N GLN A 592 19.44 -4.15 -2.57
CA GLN A 592 19.82 -4.88 -1.35
C GLN A 592 18.66 -5.59 -0.65
N ALA A 593 17.40 -5.29 -1.02
CA ALA A 593 16.20 -5.93 -0.48
C ALA A 593 15.05 -5.85 -1.48
N TYR A 594 13.94 -6.54 -1.18
CA TYR A 594 12.78 -6.63 -2.08
C TYR A 594 11.46 -6.35 -1.34
N PRO A 595 10.49 -5.69 -2.00
CA PRO A 595 10.63 -4.99 -3.28
C PRO A 595 11.39 -3.67 -3.08
N THR A 596 12.18 -3.27 -4.06
CA THR A 596 12.81 -1.94 -4.12
C THR A 596 12.35 -1.25 -5.39
N THR A 597 11.44 -0.30 -5.25
CA THR A 597 10.88 0.46 -6.36
C THR A 597 11.75 1.68 -6.65
N VAL A 598 12.07 1.92 -7.92
CA VAL A 598 13.02 2.94 -8.36
C VAL A 598 12.49 3.69 -9.58
N ILE A 599 12.54 5.02 -9.55
CA ILE A 599 12.15 5.87 -10.68
C ILE A 599 13.41 6.31 -11.45
N PHE A 600 13.45 5.92 -12.72
CA PHE A 600 14.43 6.32 -13.73
C PHE A 600 13.88 7.50 -14.52
N ASN A 601 14.51 8.67 -14.39
CA ASN A 601 14.18 9.86 -15.17
C ASN A 601 15.46 10.39 -15.82
N ARG A 602 15.66 10.02 -17.10
CA ARG A 602 16.89 10.26 -17.87
C ARG A 602 18.10 9.68 -17.15
N SER A 603 19.00 10.53 -16.65
CA SER A 603 20.20 10.15 -15.89
C SER A 603 20.02 10.21 -14.37
N SER A 604 18.84 10.59 -13.87
CA SER A 604 18.52 10.62 -12.44
C SER A 604 17.76 9.37 -12.02
N ILE A 605 18.13 8.82 -10.87
CA ILE A 605 17.61 7.58 -10.30
C ILE A 605 17.16 7.90 -8.88
N HIS A 606 15.89 7.62 -8.55
CA HIS A 606 15.29 7.94 -7.27
C HIS A 606 14.65 6.68 -6.65
N GLU A 607 15.15 6.21 -5.51
CA GLU A 607 14.52 5.10 -4.77
C GLU A 607 13.22 5.58 -4.10
N TYR A 608 12.21 4.72 -4.09
CA TYR A 608 10.92 4.99 -3.45
C TYR A 608 10.88 4.41 -2.04
N GLU A 609 10.80 5.29 -1.04
CA GLU A 609 10.80 4.93 0.39
C GLU A 609 9.41 5.02 1.06
N GLY A 610 8.35 5.29 0.28
CA GLY A 610 7.00 5.49 0.81
C GLY A 610 6.20 4.21 1.08
N HIS A 611 4.92 4.37 1.44
CA HIS A 611 3.99 3.25 1.62
C HIS A 611 3.66 2.60 0.27
N HIS A 612 3.69 1.27 0.21
CA HIS A 612 3.48 0.48 -1.02
C HIS A 612 1.98 0.41 -1.43
N THR A 613 1.36 1.57 -1.65
CA THR A 613 -0.01 1.73 -2.17
C THR A 613 -0.02 2.61 -3.42
N ALA A 614 -1.06 2.49 -4.24
CA ALA A 614 -1.22 3.32 -5.44
C ALA A 614 -1.20 4.82 -5.09
N ASP A 615 -1.89 5.23 -4.02
CA ASP A 615 -1.93 6.61 -3.52
C ASP A 615 -0.53 7.13 -3.11
N GLY A 616 0.25 6.28 -2.43
CA GLY A 616 1.61 6.62 -2.00
C GLY A 616 2.58 6.79 -3.17
N ILE A 617 2.43 5.95 -4.20
CA ILE A 617 3.20 6.03 -5.45
C ILE A 617 2.85 7.32 -6.20
N LEU A 618 1.54 7.59 -6.38
CA LEU A 618 1.01 8.81 -7.01
C LEU A 618 1.56 10.09 -6.36
N GLN A 619 1.50 10.20 -5.03
CA GLN A 619 2.00 11.37 -4.30
C GLN A 619 3.51 11.58 -4.50
N PHE A 620 4.31 10.50 -4.48
CA PHE A 620 5.76 10.61 -4.67
C PHE A 620 6.15 11.05 -6.08
N ILE A 621 5.36 10.67 -7.10
CA ILE A 621 5.57 11.09 -8.48
C ILE A 621 5.22 12.58 -8.66
N GLU A 622 4.13 13.06 -8.03
CA GLU A 622 3.82 14.50 -7.96
C GLU A 622 4.99 15.31 -7.36
N ASP A 623 5.54 14.82 -6.24
CA ASP A 623 6.68 15.45 -5.55
C ASP A 623 7.99 15.40 -6.37
N LEU A 624 8.21 14.38 -7.22
CA LEU A 624 9.39 14.31 -8.11
C LEU A 624 9.28 15.24 -9.33
N VAL A 625 8.07 15.47 -9.85
CA VAL A 625 7.85 16.42 -10.96
C VAL A 625 8.04 17.86 -10.47
N ASN A 626 7.68 18.15 -9.22
CA ASN A 626 7.82 19.46 -8.59
C ASN A 626 8.59 19.36 -7.25
N PRO A 627 9.92 19.16 -7.27
CA PRO A 627 10.71 18.94 -6.05
C PRO A 627 10.82 20.22 -5.20
N VAL A 628 9.98 20.32 -4.16
CA VAL A 628 9.98 21.46 -3.22
C VAL A 628 10.90 21.25 -2.00
N VAL A 629 11.37 20.02 -1.79
CA VAL A 629 12.36 19.67 -0.76
C VAL A 629 13.70 19.37 -1.44
N VAL A 630 14.76 20.04 -0.99
CA VAL A 630 16.12 19.89 -1.54
C VAL A 630 16.86 18.76 -0.79
N PRO A 631 17.33 17.70 -1.47
CA PRO A 631 18.21 16.71 -0.85
C PRO A 631 19.59 17.33 -0.60
N LEU A 632 20.00 17.36 0.67
CA LEU A 632 21.26 17.94 1.11
C LEU A 632 22.33 16.86 1.35
N THR A 633 23.54 17.17 0.91
CA THR A 633 24.77 16.38 1.12
C THR A 633 25.75 17.20 1.97
N PRO A 634 26.78 16.59 2.58
CA PRO A 634 27.78 17.35 3.34
C PRO A 634 28.41 18.51 2.54
N ASP A 635 28.61 18.31 1.23
CA ASP A 635 29.20 19.32 0.34
C ASP A 635 28.24 20.49 0.08
N ASN A 636 26.99 20.21 -0.27
CA ASN A 636 26.02 21.27 -0.63
C ASN A 636 25.36 21.93 0.60
N PHE A 637 25.38 21.29 1.77
CA PHE A 637 24.85 21.86 3.01
C PHE A 637 25.67 23.07 3.46
N ASP A 638 27.00 23.00 3.34
CA ASP A 638 27.90 24.10 3.71
C ASP A 638 27.79 25.30 2.76
N GLU A 639 27.44 25.08 1.48
CA GLU A 639 27.11 26.14 0.52
C GLU A 639 25.70 26.70 0.75
N LEU A 640 24.68 25.84 0.73
CA LEU A 640 23.28 26.25 0.70
C LEU A 640 22.74 26.70 2.06
N VAL A 641 23.18 26.08 3.17
CA VAL A 641 22.63 26.31 4.51
C VAL A 641 23.57 27.13 5.38
N ARG A 642 24.87 26.80 5.49
CA ARG A 642 25.83 27.62 6.27
C ARG A 642 26.20 28.94 5.59
N GLN A 643 26.22 28.96 4.26
CA GLN A 643 26.52 30.15 3.44
C GLN A 643 25.28 30.71 2.71
N ARG A 644 24.08 30.37 3.21
CA ARG A 644 22.78 30.95 2.81
C ARG A 644 22.81 32.48 2.75
N ARG A 645 22.00 33.07 1.90
CA ARG A 645 21.92 34.55 1.80
C ARG A 645 21.32 35.14 3.08
N PRO A 646 21.65 36.41 3.43
CA PRO A 646 21.13 37.09 4.63
C PRO A 646 19.62 36.96 4.84
N ASN A 647 18.86 37.05 3.74
CA ASN A 647 17.40 37.01 3.69
C ASN A 647 16.80 35.61 3.42
N GLU A 648 17.59 34.53 3.51
CA GLU A 648 17.11 33.16 3.30
C GLU A 648 17.02 32.40 4.64
N THR A 649 15.82 31.88 4.94
CA THR A 649 15.60 30.91 6.03
C THR A 649 15.60 29.51 5.46
N TRP A 650 16.30 28.59 6.11
CA TRP A 650 16.24 27.16 5.80
C TRP A 650 15.57 26.36 6.92
N THR A 651 14.81 25.35 6.57
CA THR A 651 14.43 24.24 7.45
C THR A 651 14.97 22.93 6.90
N VAL A 652 15.52 22.08 7.77
CA VAL A 652 16.16 20.81 7.38
C VAL A 652 15.68 19.71 8.32
N ASP A 653 15.24 18.60 7.73
CA ASP A 653 14.96 17.35 8.43
C ASP A 653 16.17 16.41 8.32
N PHE A 654 16.77 16.08 9.46
CA PHE A 654 17.84 15.09 9.58
C PHE A 654 17.21 13.74 9.92
N TYR A 655 17.16 12.85 8.92
CA TYR A 655 16.36 11.62 8.95
C TYR A 655 17.20 10.37 8.70
N ALA A 656 16.61 9.20 8.93
CA ALA A 656 17.16 7.92 8.49
C ALA A 656 16.06 7.12 7.76
N PRO A 657 16.33 6.50 6.60
CA PRO A 657 15.36 5.70 5.84
C PRO A 657 14.67 4.58 6.63
N TRP A 658 15.32 4.02 7.65
CA TRP A 658 14.73 2.99 8.54
C TRP A 658 13.93 3.56 9.71
N CYS A 659 13.93 4.87 9.97
CA CYS A 659 13.25 5.44 11.13
C CYS A 659 11.74 5.59 10.87
N GLY A 660 10.91 4.93 11.66
CA GLY A 660 9.45 4.93 11.49
C GLY A 660 8.82 6.34 11.59
N PRO A 661 9.15 7.13 12.62
CA PRO A 661 8.69 8.52 12.71
C PRO A 661 9.19 9.42 11.56
N CYS A 662 10.28 9.06 10.88
CA CYS A 662 10.81 9.76 9.71
C CYS A 662 9.97 9.48 8.46
N GLN A 663 9.62 8.21 8.23
CA GLN A 663 8.73 7.79 7.15
C GLN A 663 7.34 8.46 7.29
N ALA A 664 6.83 8.57 8.52
CA ALA A 664 5.59 9.28 8.82
C ALA A 664 5.70 10.82 8.67
N LEU A 665 6.87 11.41 8.95
CA LEU A 665 7.12 12.84 8.75
C LEU A 665 7.23 13.21 7.27
N LEU A 666 7.90 12.40 6.45
CA LEU A 666 8.23 12.69 5.06
C LEU A 666 7.07 13.27 4.21
N PRO A 667 5.84 12.70 4.19
CA PRO A 667 4.73 13.27 3.42
C PRO A 667 4.25 14.62 3.97
N GLU A 668 4.26 14.81 5.29
CA GLU A 668 3.89 16.09 5.93
C GLU A 668 4.99 17.15 5.75
N TRP A 669 6.26 16.74 5.71
CA TRP A 669 7.41 17.62 5.41
C TRP A 669 7.33 18.18 4.00
N ARG A 670 7.04 17.32 3.01
CA ARG A 670 6.82 17.73 1.62
C ARG A 670 5.57 18.60 1.45
N ARG A 671 4.48 18.28 2.16
CA ARG A 671 3.26 19.12 2.21
C ARG A 671 3.54 20.50 2.80
N MET A 672 4.27 20.58 3.91
CA MET A 672 4.73 21.83 4.51
C MET A 672 5.60 22.62 3.52
N ALA A 673 6.55 21.97 2.85
CA ALA A 673 7.40 22.60 1.83
C ALA A 673 6.59 23.23 0.70
N ARG A 674 5.57 22.54 0.17
CA ARG A 674 4.63 23.13 -0.82
C ARG A 674 3.95 24.40 -0.29
N MET A 675 3.55 24.43 0.99
CA MET A 675 2.85 25.56 1.61
C MET A 675 3.76 26.74 1.99
N VAL A 676 5.08 26.55 2.09
CA VAL A 676 6.07 27.62 2.37
C VAL A 676 6.98 27.95 1.17
N ASN A 677 6.69 27.38 0.00
CA ASN A 677 7.52 27.50 -1.20
C ASN A 677 7.78 28.98 -1.57
N GLY A 678 9.04 29.32 -1.82
CA GLY A 678 9.49 30.68 -2.09
C GLY A 678 9.62 31.59 -0.85
N ILE A 679 9.15 31.17 0.33
CA ILE A 679 9.22 31.93 1.59
C ILE A 679 10.28 31.34 2.53
N VAL A 680 10.30 30.01 2.66
CA VAL A 680 11.29 29.24 3.42
C VAL A 680 11.86 28.16 2.50
N LYS A 681 13.17 27.93 2.55
CA LYS A 681 13.82 26.82 1.84
C LYS A 681 13.74 25.57 2.70
N VAL A 682 13.34 24.44 2.11
CA VAL A 682 13.16 23.17 2.84
C VAL A 682 14.11 22.12 2.27
N GLY A 683 14.77 21.37 3.13
CA GLY A 683 15.66 20.28 2.74
C GLY A 683 15.60 19.06 3.66
N THR A 684 16.33 18.02 3.27
CA THR A 684 16.50 16.76 4.02
C THR A 684 17.95 16.30 3.99
N VAL A 685 18.43 15.68 5.08
CA VAL A 685 19.75 15.04 5.16
C VAL A 685 19.57 13.58 5.57
N ASP A 686 20.05 12.66 4.73
CA ASP A 686 20.09 11.22 5.02
C ASP A 686 21.27 10.88 5.94
N CYS A 687 20.97 10.62 7.20
CA CYS A 687 21.94 10.25 8.23
C CYS A 687 22.33 8.77 8.26
N GLN A 688 21.70 7.91 7.45
CA GLN A 688 22.21 6.56 7.20
C GLN A 688 23.38 6.61 6.22
N LYS A 689 23.23 7.36 5.12
CA LYS A 689 24.27 7.57 4.10
C LYS A 689 25.38 8.50 4.56
N TYR A 690 25.05 9.54 5.32
CA TYR A 690 25.99 10.55 5.81
C TYR A 690 26.17 10.53 7.33
N HIS A 691 26.24 9.32 7.93
CA HIS A 691 26.35 9.11 9.38
C HIS A 691 27.40 9.99 10.08
N TRP A 692 28.62 10.08 9.53
CA TRP A 692 29.70 10.88 10.11
C TRP A 692 29.34 12.37 10.21
N PHE A 693 28.62 12.89 9.22
CA PHE A 693 28.21 14.29 9.12
C PHE A 693 27.08 14.59 10.11
N CYS A 694 26.07 13.72 10.21
CA CYS A 694 25.01 13.88 11.22
C CYS A 694 25.54 13.73 12.66
N GLN A 695 26.55 12.88 12.88
CA GLN A 695 27.24 12.78 14.16
C GLN A 695 28.03 14.07 14.50
N GLN A 696 28.70 14.69 13.51
CA GLN A 696 29.37 15.98 13.68
C GLN A 696 28.36 17.11 13.97
N GLU A 697 27.24 17.16 13.23
CA GLU A 697 26.11 18.06 13.49
C GLU A 697 25.31 17.70 14.77
N SER A 698 25.81 16.76 15.58
CA SER A 698 25.26 16.38 16.88
C SER A 698 23.78 15.96 16.83
N VAL A 699 23.36 15.32 15.74
CA VAL A 699 22.06 14.66 15.63
C VAL A 699 22.09 13.40 16.52
N ARG A 700 21.11 13.27 17.43
CA ARG A 700 21.07 12.18 18.45
C ARG A 700 19.87 11.24 18.33
N ALA A 701 18.86 11.64 17.58
CA ALA A 701 17.64 10.91 17.31
C ALA A 701 17.09 11.37 15.95
N TYR A 702 16.20 10.58 15.37
CA TYR A 702 15.59 10.90 14.07
C TYR A 702 14.06 10.86 14.20
N PRO A 703 13.30 11.72 13.49
CA PRO A 703 13.77 12.85 12.70
C PRO A 703 14.11 14.07 13.60
N GLU A 704 15.29 14.66 13.38
CA GLU A 704 15.73 15.90 14.02
C GLU A 704 15.46 17.07 13.06
N ILE A 705 14.45 17.89 13.37
CA ILE A 705 14.00 19.00 12.53
C ILE A 705 14.67 20.29 13.03
N ARG A 706 15.38 21.00 12.16
CA ARG A 706 16.08 22.25 12.49
C ARG A 706 15.71 23.41 11.56
N LEU A 707 15.66 24.61 12.11
CA LEU A 707 15.50 25.87 11.38
C LEU A 707 16.79 26.71 11.50
N PHE A 708 17.25 27.25 10.38
CA PHE A 708 18.43 28.11 10.27
C PHE A 708 17.95 29.51 9.87
N PRO A 709 17.87 30.46 10.83
CA PRO A 709 17.18 31.73 10.61
C PRO A 709 18.00 32.74 9.79
N GLN A 710 17.36 33.82 9.38
CA GLN A 710 18.00 34.97 8.74
C GLN A 710 18.95 35.71 9.70
N ASP A 711 20.01 36.31 9.16
CA ASP A 711 21.00 37.15 9.88
C ASP A 711 21.49 36.64 11.25
N SER A 712 21.72 35.32 11.37
CA SER A 712 22.21 34.72 12.62
C SER A 712 23.67 35.07 12.91
N ARG A 713 23.96 35.61 14.11
CA ARG A 713 25.32 36.02 14.55
C ARG A 713 26.39 34.92 14.45
N SER A 714 25.98 33.65 14.47
CA SER A 714 26.80 32.50 14.09
C SER A 714 26.16 31.82 12.88
N ARG A 715 26.94 31.46 11.86
CA ARG A 715 26.45 30.72 10.68
C ARG A 715 25.86 29.35 11.03
N ASN A 716 26.35 28.76 12.13
CA ASN A 716 25.94 27.46 12.67
C ASN A 716 24.78 27.55 13.70
N HIS A 717 24.17 28.73 13.89
CA HIS A 717 23.02 28.84 14.78
C HIS A 717 21.78 28.22 14.13
N TYR A 718 21.09 27.37 14.88
CA TYR A 718 19.83 26.75 14.51
C TYR A 718 18.86 26.67 15.70
N GLU A 719 17.58 26.47 15.40
CA GLU A 719 16.50 26.17 16.35
C GLU A 719 15.97 24.75 16.06
N SER A 720 15.99 23.83 17.02
CA SER A 720 15.37 22.50 16.85
C SER A 720 13.87 22.52 17.18
N TYR A 721 13.06 21.82 16.38
CA TYR A 721 11.62 21.71 16.62
C TYR A 721 11.31 20.72 17.75
N ASN A 722 10.84 21.27 18.88
CA ASN A 722 10.48 20.50 20.08
C ASN A 722 8.96 20.35 20.26
N GLY A 723 8.16 20.60 19.21
CA GLY A 723 6.70 20.45 19.25
C GLY A 723 6.25 18.98 19.16
N TRP A 724 5.14 18.68 19.84
CA TRP A 724 4.54 17.34 19.86
C TRP A 724 3.93 16.93 18.52
N HIS A 725 3.22 17.86 17.86
CA HIS A 725 2.57 17.61 16.57
C HIS A 725 3.55 17.85 15.42
N ARG A 726 3.71 16.87 14.53
CA ARG A 726 4.63 16.93 13.38
C ARG A 726 3.89 16.93 12.03
N ASP A 727 2.65 17.42 12.02
CA ASP A 727 1.87 17.65 10.81
C ASP A 727 2.33 18.92 10.06
N ALA A 728 1.94 19.03 8.79
CA ALA A 728 2.36 20.12 7.92
C ALA A 728 1.95 21.52 8.41
N HIS A 729 0.83 21.65 9.13
CA HIS A 729 0.33 22.95 9.61
C HIS A 729 1.09 23.40 10.86
N SER A 730 1.34 22.49 11.82
CA SER A 730 2.17 22.76 13.00
C SER A 730 3.59 23.15 12.61
N LEU A 731 4.18 22.43 11.66
CA LEU A 731 5.55 22.70 11.16
C LEU A 731 5.61 24.00 10.34
N ARG A 732 4.61 24.29 9.50
CA ARG A 732 4.47 25.58 8.80
C ARG A 732 4.34 26.75 9.77
N ALA A 733 3.48 26.64 10.79
CA ALA A 733 3.24 27.71 11.75
C ALA A 733 4.51 28.05 12.53
N TRP A 734 5.31 27.04 12.92
CA TRP A 734 6.63 27.24 13.51
C TRP A 734 7.63 27.88 12.52
N ALA A 735 7.79 27.31 11.31
CA ALA A 735 8.75 27.78 10.33
C ALA A 735 8.49 29.23 9.85
N LEU A 736 7.22 29.64 9.79
CA LEU A 736 6.82 31.03 9.52
C LEU A 736 6.94 31.93 10.77
N GLY A 737 6.83 31.37 11.97
CA GLY A 737 6.92 32.08 13.25
C GLY A 737 8.33 32.55 13.60
N SER A 738 9.38 31.79 13.23
CA SER A 738 10.78 32.21 13.38
C SER A 738 11.26 33.20 12.31
N LEU A 739 10.37 33.72 11.44
CA LEU A 739 10.73 34.75 10.46
C LEU A 739 10.64 36.16 11.06
N PRO A 740 11.51 37.12 10.64
CA PRO A 740 11.40 38.51 11.06
C PRO A 740 10.02 39.10 10.76
N ARG A 741 9.44 39.81 11.74
CA ARG A 741 8.17 40.52 11.59
C ARG A 741 8.29 41.59 10.51
N VAL A 742 7.24 41.72 9.70
CA VAL A 742 7.10 42.72 8.62
C VAL A 742 6.00 43.73 8.98
N SER A 743 5.06 43.38 9.86
CA SER A 743 4.07 44.31 10.39
C SER A 743 4.67 45.34 11.35
N VAL A 744 4.01 46.49 11.45
CA VAL A 744 4.34 47.55 12.44
C VAL A 744 3.31 47.50 13.57
N ASP A 745 3.76 47.32 14.81
CA ASP A 745 2.90 47.50 15.99
C ASP A 745 2.56 49.01 16.13
N LEU A 746 1.27 49.37 16.09
CA LEU A 746 0.76 50.75 16.02
C LEU A 746 0.19 51.23 17.36
N ASN A 747 0.62 52.41 17.81
CA ASN A 747 -0.07 53.13 18.88
C ASN A 747 -1.23 54.01 18.32
N PRO A 748 -2.10 54.60 19.18
CA PRO A 748 -3.27 55.37 18.74
C PRO A 748 -2.97 56.64 17.92
N GLU A 749 -1.77 57.21 18.05
CA GLU A 749 -1.33 58.35 17.25
C GLU A 749 -0.68 57.90 15.94
N ASP A 750 0.11 56.82 15.94
CA ASP A 750 0.60 56.19 14.69
C ASP A 750 -0.58 55.80 13.79
N PHE A 751 -1.63 55.20 14.37
CA PHE A 751 -2.85 54.86 13.64
C PHE A 751 -3.48 56.09 12.98
N LYS A 752 -3.62 57.22 13.71
CA LYS A 752 -4.17 58.46 13.14
C LYS A 752 -3.27 59.07 12.08
N GLN A 753 -1.98 59.16 12.31
CA GLN A 753 -1.05 59.89 11.44
C GLN A 753 -0.63 59.05 10.22
N MET A 754 -0.35 57.75 10.42
CA MET A 754 0.16 56.85 9.38
C MET A 754 -0.96 56.11 8.63
N VAL A 755 -2.06 55.72 9.31
CA VAL A 755 -3.14 54.90 8.71
C VAL A 755 -4.35 55.73 8.29
N LEU A 756 -4.77 56.74 9.06
CA LEU A 756 -5.92 57.59 8.70
C LEU A 756 -5.51 58.81 7.87
N ARG A 757 -4.40 59.48 8.21
CA ARG A 757 -3.89 60.67 7.48
C ARG A 757 -2.80 60.36 6.45
N GLY A 758 -2.20 59.17 6.49
CA GLY A 758 -1.10 58.77 5.61
C GLY A 758 -1.51 58.57 4.14
N ARG A 759 -0.51 58.38 3.28
CA ARG A 759 -0.67 58.20 1.81
C ARG A 759 -0.47 56.76 1.33
N ASP A 760 -0.29 55.83 2.26
CA ASP A 760 -0.09 54.42 1.97
C ASP A 760 -1.41 53.65 2.10
N HIS A 761 -1.57 52.56 1.34
CA HIS A 761 -2.59 51.56 1.63
C HIS A 761 -2.15 50.73 2.84
N TRP A 762 -3.07 50.41 3.76
CA TRP A 762 -2.78 49.58 4.93
C TRP A 762 -3.70 48.38 5.06
N VAL A 763 -3.19 47.28 5.61
CA VAL A 763 -3.99 46.19 6.18
C VAL A 763 -3.63 46.04 7.66
N LEU A 764 -4.64 45.98 8.52
CA LEU A 764 -4.47 45.95 9.99
C LEU A 764 -5.07 44.70 10.64
N ASP A 765 -4.33 44.13 11.60
CA ASP A 765 -4.80 43.13 12.55
C ASP A 765 -5.15 43.79 13.90
N PHE A 766 -6.43 43.79 14.25
CA PHE A 766 -6.94 44.23 15.55
C PHE A 766 -7.07 43.02 16.47
N TYR A 767 -6.17 42.89 17.44
CA TYR A 767 -5.98 41.67 18.23
C TYR A 767 -5.93 41.94 19.75
N ALA A 768 -5.87 40.87 20.55
CA ALA A 768 -5.57 40.96 21.98
C ALA A 768 -4.55 39.87 22.37
N PRO A 769 -3.54 40.13 23.23
CA PRO A 769 -2.50 39.16 23.58
C PRO A 769 -2.99 37.83 24.16
N TRP A 770 -4.05 37.85 24.98
CA TRP A 770 -4.63 36.65 25.60
C TRP A 770 -5.54 35.82 24.67
N CYS A 771 -5.85 36.32 23.47
CA CYS A 771 -6.78 35.68 22.55
C CYS A 771 -6.08 34.54 21.78
N GLY A 772 -6.40 33.28 22.11
CA GLY A 772 -5.88 32.10 21.40
C GLY A 772 -6.03 32.15 19.87
N PRO A 773 -7.22 32.46 19.32
CA PRO A 773 -7.40 32.65 17.87
C PRO A 773 -6.50 33.74 17.26
N CYS A 774 -6.09 34.73 18.05
CA CYS A 774 -5.18 35.81 17.64
C CYS A 774 -3.73 35.32 17.62
N GLN A 775 -3.33 34.51 18.61
CA GLN A 775 -2.01 33.87 18.67
C GLN A 775 -1.82 32.92 17.48
N HIS A 776 -2.85 32.13 17.11
CA HIS A 776 -2.83 31.29 15.91
C HIS A 776 -2.81 32.09 14.60
N PHE A 777 -3.49 33.24 14.53
CA PHE A 777 -3.52 34.07 13.32
C PHE A 777 -2.28 34.95 13.14
N ALA A 778 -1.54 35.28 14.21
CA ALA A 778 -0.36 36.13 14.15
C ALA A 778 0.69 35.74 13.07
N PRO A 779 1.12 34.47 12.90
CA PRO A 779 2.05 34.09 11.84
C PRO A 779 1.44 34.20 10.43
N GLU A 780 0.13 33.98 10.26
CA GLU A 780 -0.57 34.18 8.99
C GLU A 780 -0.64 35.67 8.62
N PHE A 781 -0.78 36.55 9.62
CA PHE A 781 -0.73 38.00 9.40
C PHE A 781 0.68 38.49 8.99
N GLU A 782 1.75 37.94 9.58
CA GLU A 782 3.12 38.23 9.12
C GLU A 782 3.42 37.66 7.72
N LEU A 783 2.81 36.54 7.34
CA LEU A 783 2.87 36.01 5.97
C LEU A 783 2.16 36.95 4.99
N LEU A 784 0.92 37.36 5.30
CA LEU A 784 0.16 38.38 4.56
C LEU A 784 0.95 39.69 4.40
N ALA A 785 1.57 40.16 5.48
CA ALA A 785 2.40 41.37 5.49
C ALA A 785 3.58 41.26 4.50
N ARG A 786 4.25 40.11 4.47
CA ARG A 786 5.38 39.84 3.58
C ARG A 786 4.96 39.70 2.11
N VAL A 787 3.82 39.07 1.82
CA VAL A 787 3.29 38.89 0.45
C VAL A 787 2.72 40.18 -0.16
N LEU A 788 2.38 41.17 0.67
CA LEU A 788 1.95 42.51 0.25
C LEU A 788 3.05 43.58 0.35
N GLN A 789 4.22 43.24 0.89
CA GLN A 789 5.30 44.20 1.17
C GLN A 789 5.67 45.03 -0.07
N GLY A 790 5.74 46.35 0.10
CA GLY A 790 5.97 47.30 -1.01
C GLY A 790 4.72 47.70 -1.81
N THR A 791 3.57 47.04 -1.62
CA THR A 791 2.28 47.41 -2.24
C THR A 791 1.23 47.87 -1.21
N VAL A 792 1.21 47.23 -0.04
CA VAL A 792 0.36 47.58 1.12
C VAL A 792 1.21 47.44 2.38
N ARG A 793 1.05 48.35 3.33
CA ARG A 793 1.71 48.29 4.63
C ARG A 793 0.88 47.45 5.60
N ALA A 794 1.52 46.57 6.35
CA ALA A 794 0.85 45.82 7.41
C ALA A 794 1.10 46.47 8.77
N GLY A 795 0.07 46.51 9.61
CA GLY A 795 0.19 46.98 10.98
C GLY A 795 -0.67 46.16 11.94
N LYS A 796 -0.35 46.23 13.22
CA LYS A 796 -1.09 45.53 14.28
C LYS A 796 -1.50 46.53 15.35
N LEU A 797 -2.67 46.36 15.93
CA LEU A 797 -3.15 47.24 17.00
C LEU A 797 -3.73 46.40 18.13
N ASP A 798 -3.09 46.53 19.29
CA ASP A 798 -3.44 45.80 20.52
C ASP A 798 -4.68 46.45 21.18
N CYS A 799 -5.81 45.76 21.11
CA CYS A 799 -7.07 46.22 21.67
C CYS A 799 -7.19 46.03 23.19
N GLN A 800 -6.24 45.33 23.84
CA GLN A 800 -6.12 45.34 25.30
C GLN A 800 -5.38 46.60 25.77
N ALA A 801 -4.31 46.99 25.06
CA ALA A 801 -3.56 48.23 25.36
C ALA A 801 -4.31 49.49 24.94
N HIS A 802 -5.08 49.44 23.84
CA HIS A 802 -5.67 50.61 23.18
C HIS A 802 -7.18 50.46 22.90
N GLY A 803 -7.91 49.92 23.89
CA GLY A 803 -9.33 49.58 23.78
C GLY A 803 -10.24 50.69 23.24
N GLU A 804 -10.05 51.95 23.64
CA GLU A 804 -10.81 53.10 23.10
C GLU A 804 -10.66 53.27 21.58
N THR A 805 -9.47 52.98 21.04
CA THR A 805 -9.20 53.07 19.60
C THR A 805 -9.88 51.92 18.85
N CYS A 806 -9.89 50.71 19.42
CA CYS A 806 -10.63 49.58 18.85
C CYS A 806 -12.16 49.77 18.94
N GLN A 807 -12.65 50.39 20.01
CA GLN A 807 -14.07 50.73 20.14
C GLN A 807 -14.51 51.81 19.15
N SER A 808 -13.71 52.87 18.95
CA SER A 808 -14.08 53.97 18.04
C SER A 808 -14.15 53.55 16.57
N VAL A 809 -13.31 52.61 16.11
CA VAL A 809 -13.43 52.00 14.78
C VAL A 809 -14.44 50.83 14.73
N GLY A 810 -15.01 50.42 15.87
CA GLY A 810 -16.05 49.40 15.95
C GLY A 810 -15.56 47.95 15.82
N ILE A 811 -14.42 47.60 16.41
CA ILE A 811 -14.02 46.19 16.57
C ILE A 811 -14.91 45.51 17.63
N ARG A 812 -15.45 44.32 17.31
CA ARG A 812 -16.36 43.56 18.19
C ARG A 812 -15.86 42.16 18.57
N ALA A 813 -14.80 41.68 17.92
CA ALA A 813 -14.21 40.37 18.12
C ALA A 813 -12.73 40.39 17.67
N TYR A 814 -11.94 39.43 18.16
CA TYR A 814 -10.51 39.33 17.85
C TYR A 814 -10.16 37.93 17.30
N PRO A 815 -9.21 37.80 16.36
CA PRO A 815 -8.62 38.89 15.58
C PRO A 815 -9.64 39.44 14.56
N THR A 816 -9.54 40.73 14.23
CA THR A 816 -10.32 41.38 13.16
C THR A 816 -9.37 42.03 12.16
N VAL A 817 -9.47 41.62 10.89
CA VAL A 817 -8.68 42.20 9.79
C VAL A 817 -9.47 43.30 9.09
N ARG A 818 -8.84 44.45 8.84
CA ARG A 818 -9.40 45.53 8.02
C ARG A 818 -8.40 46.10 7.01
N PHE A 819 -8.90 46.52 5.86
CA PHE A 819 -8.14 47.19 4.80
C PHE A 819 -8.51 48.67 4.71
N TYR A 820 -7.48 49.53 4.63
CA TYR A 820 -7.58 50.98 4.56
C TYR A 820 -6.92 51.45 3.25
N PRO A 821 -7.69 51.64 2.16
CA PRO A 821 -7.15 52.15 0.92
C PRO A 821 -6.81 53.65 1.02
N TYR A 822 -5.68 54.06 0.42
CA TYR A 822 -5.47 55.47 0.10
C TYR A 822 -6.21 55.82 -1.20
N LEU A 823 -6.99 56.91 -1.18
CA LEU A 823 -7.85 57.35 -2.28
C LEU A 823 -7.30 58.58 -3.04
N GLY A 824 -6.03 58.92 -2.82
CA GLY A 824 -5.41 60.11 -3.42
C GLY A 824 -5.79 61.41 -2.72
N SER A 825 -5.38 62.53 -3.33
CA SER A 825 -5.82 63.88 -2.93
C SER A 825 -6.16 64.70 -4.16
N ASN A 826 -7.45 64.81 -4.48
CA ASN A 826 -7.93 65.64 -5.58
C ASN A 826 -7.66 67.13 -5.28
N LYS A 827 -6.59 67.67 -5.86
CA LYS A 827 -6.41 69.12 -6.00
C LYS A 827 -7.30 69.61 -7.14
N VAL A 828 -8.49 70.10 -6.78
CA VAL A 828 -9.32 70.91 -7.69
C VAL A 828 -8.48 72.09 -8.19
N ARG A 829 -8.30 72.21 -9.51
CA ARG A 829 -7.78 73.45 -10.10
C ARG A 829 -8.93 74.46 -10.09
N GLY A 830 -8.75 75.58 -9.39
CA GLY A 830 -9.79 76.61 -9.31
C GLY A 830 -10.11 77.19 -10.69
N CYS A 831 -11.40 77.29 -11.01
CA CYS A 831 -11.85 78.01 -12.21
C CYS A 831 -11.70 79.52 -12.00
N GLY A 832 -11.27 80.23 -13.06
CA GLY A 832 -11.31 81.69 -13.09
C GLY A 832 -12.75 82.23 -13.12
N ALA A 833 -12.94 83.49 -12.75
CA ALA A 833 -14.26 84.10 -12.61
C ALA A 833 -15.03 84.17 -13.95
N GLY A 834 -16.34 83.84 -13.92
CA GLY A 834 -17.14 83.76 -15.15
C GLY A 834 -18.63 83.42 -14.98
N ILE A 835 -19.37 84.15 -14.12
CA ILE A 835 -20.85 84.19 -14.04
C ILE A 835 -21.52 82.91 -13.45
N TRP A 836 -22.60 83.11 -12.68
CA TRP A 836 -23.40 82.12 -11.93
C TRP A 836 -24.56 81.55 -12.79
N PRO A 837 -25.30 80.46 -12.43
CA PRO A 837 -25.61 79.92 -11.09
C PRO A 837 -24.82 78.64 -10.69
N PRO A 838 -24.97 78.09 -9.46
CA PRO A 838 -23.90 77.30 -8.81
C PRO A 838 -23.90 75.78 -9.08
N CYS A 839 -22.71 75.18 -8.94
CA CYS A 839 -22.49 73.72 -8.91
C CYS A 839 -21.96 73.21 -7.55
N ASP A 840 -22.09 74.00 -6.48
CA ASP A 840 -21.45 73.75 -5.17
C ASP A 840 -22.04 72.59 -4.35
N ALA A 841 -23.15 71.98 -4.79
CA ALA A 841 -23.80 70.88 -4.07
C ALA A 841 -23.12 69.52 -4.28
N VAL A 842 -22.78 69.15 -5.51
CA VAL A 842 -22.48 67.74 -5.88
C VAL A 842 -21.04 67.33 -5.55
N LEU A 843 -20.07 68.24 -5.67
CA LEU A 843 -18.64 67.92 -5.48
C LEU A 843 -18.19 67.94 -4.01
N ALA A 844 -18.88 68.70 -3.15
CA ALA A 844 -18.66 68.66 -1.70
C ALA A 844 -19.09 67.30 -1.11
N GLU A 845 -20.17 66.71 -1.63
CA GLU A 845 -20.73 65.46 -1.12
C GLU A 845 -19.83 64.25 -1.38
N GLN A 846 -19.20 64.15 -2.55
CA GLN A 846 -18.23 63.08 -2.82
C GLN A 846 -16.98 63.17 -1.93
N HIS A 847 -16.40 64.36 -1.72
CA HIS A 847 -15.28 64.54 -0.79
C HIS A 847 -15.65 64.26 0.68
N SER A 848 -16.91 64.50 1.06
CA SER A 848 -17.47 64.16 2.37
C SER A 848 -17.61 62.64 2.56
N LEU A 849 -18.04 61.92 1.51
CA LEU A 849 -18.26 60.47 1.56
C LEU A 849 -16.95 59.66 1.49
N THR A 850 -15.95 60.07 0.71
CA THR A 850 -14.71 59.28 0.55
C THR A 850 -13.84 59.24 1.79
N ASN A 851 -13.71 60.36 2.52
CA ASN A 851 -12.98 60.37 3.81
C ASN A 851 -13.77 59.67 4.92
N LYS A 852 -15.11 59.78 4.93
CA LYS A 852 -15.98 59.09 5.90
C LYS A 852 -15.71 57.58 5.98
N HIS A 853 -15.42 56.89 4.88
CA HIS A 853 -15.13 55.45 4.93
C HIS A 853 -13.78 55.11 5.60
N ARG A 854 -12.79 56.02 5.57
CA ARG A 854 -11.52 55.85 6.28
C ARG A 854 -11.71 56.14 7.78
N ASP A 855 -12.45 57.20 8.10
CA ASP A 855 -12.79 57.59 9.48
C ASP A 855 -13.77 56.62 10.17
N GLN A 856 -14.61 55.91 9.41
CA GLN A 856 -15.44 54.78 9.89
C GLN A 856 -14.64 53.47 10.07
N GLY A 857 -13.30 53.55 10.04
CA GLY A 857 -12.41 52.44 10.40
C GLY A 857 -12.10 51.46 9.28
N GLY A 858 -12.25 51.84 8.01
CA GLY A 858 -11.86 50.99 6.88
C GLY A 858 -12.69 49.71 6.68
N GLU A 859 -12.36 48.97 5.63
CA GLU A 859 -13.17 47.87 5.13
C GLU A 859 -12.85 46.55 5.84
N TYR A 860 -13.86 45.86 6.35
CA TYR A 860 -13.70 44.52 6.92
C TYR A 860 -13.29 43.46 5.86
N ILE A 861 -12.51 42.46 6.29
CA ILE A 861 -12.22 41.25 5.51
C ILE A 861 -12.60 40.04 6.35
N ASN A 862 -13.61 39.29 5.91
CA ASN A 862 -14.11 38.10 6.58
C ASN A 862 -13.32 36.84 6.21
N SER A 863 -12.02 36.82 6.53
CA SER A 863 -11.17 35.62 6.41
C SER A 863 -10.02 35.66 7.42
N ARG A 864 -9.44 34.49 7.70
CA ARG A 864 -8.23 34.28 8.51
C ARG A 864 -7.13 33.52 7.76
N ASP A 865 -7.34 33.21 6.48
CA ASP A 865 -6.31 32.65 5.59
C ASP A 865 -5.57 33.78 4.87
N ALA A 866 -4.23 33.77 4.93
CA ALA A 866 -3.40 34.79 4.34
C ALA A 866 -3.61 34.92 2.82
N ASN A 867 -3.75 33.81 2.09
CA ASN A 867 -3.89 33.82 0.63
C ASN A 867 -5.21 34.46 0.18
N THR A 868 -6.31 34.13 0.86
CA THR A 868 -7.64 34.71 0.66
C THR A 868 -7.62 36.22 0.94
N ILE A 869 -6.95 36.66 2.03
CA ILE A 869 -6.83 38.08 2.34
C ILE A 869 -5.98 38.80 1.28
N VAL A 870 -4.86 38.23 0.85
CA VAL A 870 -4.03 38.75 -0.27
C VAL A 870 -4.87 38.89 -1.54
N ALA A 871 -5.67 37.88 -1.91
CA ALA A 871 -6.50 37.91 -3.10
C ALA A 871 -7.55 39.03 -3.04
N ILE A 872 -8.27 39.15 -1.91
CA ILE A 872 -9.25 40.22 -1.67
C ILE A 872 -8.60 41.60 -1.73
N VAL A 873 -7.43 41.79 -1.09
CA VAL A 873 -6.71 43.07 -1.11
C VAL A 873 -6.22 43.42 -2.51
N ARG A 874 -5.65 42.46 -3.26
CA ARG A 874 -5.22 42.68 -4.65
C ARG A 874 -6.41 43.02 -5.56
N GLN A 875 -7.54 42.33 -5.42
CA GLN A 875 -8.77 42.64 -6.17
C GLN A 875 -9.26 44.07 -5.88
N ARG A 876 -9.28 44.47 -4.60
CA ARG A 876 -9.67 45.83 -4.18
C ARG A 876 -8.72 46.90 -4.71
N LEU A 877 -7.40 46.66 -4.69
CA LEU A 877 -6.40 47.54 -5.33
C LEU A 877 -6.66 47.68 -6.84
N HIS A 878 -6.92 46.59 -7.56
CA HIS A 878 -7.24 46.64 -8.99
C HIS A 878 -8.51 47.44 -9.28
N THR A 879 -9.52 47.44 -8.40
CA THR A 879 -10.73 48.28 -8.56
C THR A 879 -10.51 49.77 -8.28
N LEU A 880 -9.42 50.16 -7.63
CA LEU A 880 -9.09 51.57 -7.36
C LEU A 880 -8.32 52.24 -8.51
N VAL A 881 -7.50 51.48 -9.25
CA VAL A 881 -6.67 52.01 -10.35
C VAL A 881 -7.46 52.76 -11.46
N PRO A 882 -8.67 52.34 -11.89
CA PRO A 882 -9.44 53.04 -12.91
C PRO A 882 -9.83 54.48 -12.52
N GLN A 883 -10.02 54.77 -11.23
CA GLN A 883 -10.49 56.09 -10.77
C GLN A 883 -9.42 57.19 -10.84
N LEU A 884 -8.15 56.82 -11.08
CA LEU A 884 -7.02 57.76 -11.17
C LEU A 884 -6.61 58.10 -12.62
N ARG A 885 -7.37 57.68 -13.64
CA ARG A 885 -7.09 57.96 -15.07
C ARG A 885 -8.28 58.58 -15.83
N GLY A 886 -8.66 59.79 -15.45
CA GLY A 886 -9.43 60.72 -16.28
C GLY A 886 -8.90 62.15 -16.10
N HIS A 887 -8.63 62.96 -17.13
CA HIS A 887 -8.74 62.73 -18.58
C HIS A 887 -7.40 62.91 -19.31
N SER A 888 -7.20 62.11 -20.36
CA SER A 888 -6.39 62.47 -21.53
C SER A 888 -7.15 61.96 -22.76
N GLY A 889 -7.72 62.86 -23.55
CA GLY A 889 -8.40 62.49 -24.80
C GLY A 889 -7.39 61.99 -25.85
N PRO A 890 -7.86 61.35 -26.94
CA PRO A 890 -6.97 60.93 -28.02
C PRO A 890 -6.35 62.15 -28.70
N PRO A 891 -5.08 62.08 -29.14
CA PRO A 891 -4.52 63.08 -30.05
C PRO A 891 -5.24 63.04 -31.40
N LYS A 892 -5.22 64.17 -32.10
CA LYS A 892 -5.46 64.25 -33.55
C LYS A 892 -4.14 64.07 -34.29
#